data_AF-A0A2G4IX23-F1
#
_entry.id   AF-A0A2G4IX23-F1
#
_cell.length_a   1.000
_cell.length_b   1.000
_cell.length_c   1.000
_cell.angle_alpha   90.00
_cell.angle_beta   90.00
_cell.angle_gamma   90.00
#
_symmetry.space_group_name_H-M   'P 1'
#
loop_
_entity.id
_entity.type
_entity.pdbx_description
1 polymer ?
#
loop_
_entity_poly.entity_id
_entity_poly.type
_entity_poly.pdbx_seq_one_letter_code
_entity_poly.pdbx_strand_id
1 'polypeptide(L)'
;MIQPSKIRATQQKPKFGIRLPGVSTADRFVIAGAAGLLVLVGCLCGWFVVNAWRAPRHRDLHRVRMLTPEMAAEAAEFSGSIDLGGLSTISPDAARAIAKHSGALSLDGLGTISDEASALLANHGGELSIAGLALRSQANRELSEPLALLLARHAGSLNLDSLAELPAEIAAALSLHRGDLSLRHIKSLSPEAATAIARHAGPVQLDGLEALSSGALTQKLLRDGRTHFDRIRTVSDEAAAVLIAETRPISVAGLVSEAQALASLTALQAGLLSRHPGNLQLNSLADLTTGVAQALARHDGLLELGGIQSLDLPTARALATHSGPLNLAALHLAGLTQIPADAADAIASHAGPLRLDGLRALASGPLSEKLLRDGRVDFDRITLLSPVAASQLAAHAGPLGLNGLRDVSDAVQSILLRHPGPLGLSGLAAAAVSAEQLEPARARLLSKHSGPLPLVHLKELSSVELTGKLLADGRRDFSAIKSVSLEVEETLARHASPLIVNGLTLIRSGSLTTKLLADGRTNFDAIVILSDQAGAVMAGYSGLVSLRAIVALAEADATLSESWARVLARHDGPLRLNQIKQLPSFTAAALASHPGRLELNGLTQLPLATAQALSSHAGVLDLYRLELVDVPSEQAIAKHPGPLHMDAIASLHTEALAAKLVADGRTDFSRLQSIGGNAAAVIARTEGTLFLDGLRDLPDEVAIMLAAHRGDLSLNGLTELSPSGARSLASHRGELSLNGLKMLNDTVAVALVDHSGTLYLTGVTSLSDAAAASLAARRDEVELDGLTNLSPRAQTLLSQHPQVRLPTRFR
;
A
#
# COMPACT_ATOMS: atom_id res chain seq x y z
N MET A 1 -8.48 -34.50 31.54
CA MET A 1 -8.40 -34.53 33.02
C MET A 1 -9.81 -34.27 33.55
N ILE A 2 -10.58 -35.33 33.82
CA ILE A 2 -10.79 -35.98 35.13
C ILE A 2 -11.67 -35.12 36.07
N GLN A 3 -12.92 -35.58 36.15
CA GLN A 3 -14.02 -35.45 37.13
C GLN A 3 -13.62 -35.62 38.63
N PRO A 4 -14.54 -35.70 39.64
CA PRO A 4 -15.87 -35.08 39.89
C PRO A 4 -16.21 -34.80 41.41
N SER A 5 -17.48 -34.42 41.65
CA SER A 5 -18.41 -34.86 42.73
C SER A 5 -18.79 -33.82 43.81
N LYS A 6 -20.07 -33.35 43.83
CA LYS A 6 -21.31 -33.82 44.53
C LYS A 6 -21.58 -32.87 45.73
N ILE A 7 -22.80 -32.37 46.01
CA ILE A 7 -23.96 -33.08 46.60
C ILE A 7 -25.27 -32.25 46.40
N ARG A 8 -26.37 -33.00 46.18
CA ARG A 8 -27.85 -32.81 46.39
C ARG A 8 -28.32 -31.62 47.26
N ALA A 9 -29.57 -31.11 47.23
CA ALA A 9 -30.83 -31.27 46.49
C ALA A 9 -31.82 -30.21 47.04
N THR A 10 -32.79 -29.71 46.27
CA THR A 10 -34.19 -29.44 46.71
C THR A 10 -35.05 -28.86 45.56
N GLN A 11 -36.36 -28.98 45.75
CA GLN A 11 -37.46 -28.94 44.79
C GLN A 11 -37.81 -27.58 44.16
N GLN A 12 -38.42 -27.70 42.98
CA GLN A 12 -39.30 -26.81 42.20
C GLN A 12 -39.98 -25.61 42.92
N LYS A 13 -39.80 -24.40 42.34
CA LYS A 13 -40.82 -23.51 41.69
C LYS A 13 -40.32 -22.05 41.64
N PRO A 14 -40.64 -21.29 40.56
CA PRO A 14 -41.09 -19.90 40.73
C PRO A 14 -42.41 -19.66 39.97
N LYS A 15 -43.50 -19.27 40.64
CA LYS A 15 -43.95 -17.87 40.89
C LYS A 15 -44.10 -17.03 39.62
N PHE A 16 -45.25 -17.17 38.98
CA PHE A 16 -45.92 -16.11 38.21
C PHE A 16 -46.87 -15.35 39.13
N GLY A 17 -46.77 -14.03 39.15
CA GLY A 17 -47.71 -13.14 39.83
C GLY A 17 -48.55 -12.39 38.81
N ILE A 18 -49.85 -12.69 38.77
CA ILE A 18 -50.88 -11.88 38.11
C ILE A 18 -51.93 -11.58 39.18
N ARG A 19 -52.30 -10.30 39.33
CA ARG A 19 -53.39 -9.83 40.19
C ARG A 19 -54.68 -9.69 39.37
N LEU A 20 -55.76 -10.17 40.00
CA LEU A 20 -57.18 -10.15 39.59
C LEU A 20 -57.77 -8.73 39.59
N PRO A 21 -59.00 -8.61 39.05
CA PRO A 21 -60.14 -8.37 39.95
C PRO A 21 -61.34 -9.29 39.66
N GLY A 22 -62.16 -9.53 40.68
CA GLY A 22 -63.41 -10.28 40.60
C GLY A 22 -64.65 -9.41 40.39
N VAL A 23 -65.81 -10.06 40.24
CA VAL A 23 -67.11 -9.79 40.91
C VAL A 23 -68.12 -10.85 40.43
N SER A 24 -69.06 -11.18 41.32
CA SER A 24 -70.00 -12.31 41.34
C SER A 24 -71.35 -12.08 40.62
N THR A 25 -72.01 -13.21 40.37
CA THR A 25 -73.43 -13.53 40.10
C THR A 25 -74.53 -12.54 40.53
N ALA A 26 -75.53 -12.30 39.65
CA ALA A 26 -76.99 -12.51 39.87
C ALA A 26 -77.89 -11.89 38.76
N ASP A 27 -78.97 -12.61 38.45
CA ASP A 27 -80.32 -12.20 37.98
C ASP A 27 -80.62 -11.44 36.67
N ARG A 28 -81.15 -12.24 35.73
CA ARG A 28 -82.50 -12.22 35.10
C ARG A 28 -83.21 -10.88 34.79
N PHE A 29 -83.46 -10.79 33.48
CA PHE A 29 -84.37 -9.97 32.67
C PHE A 29 -85.82 -9.76 33.15
N VAL A 30 -86.31 -8.52 32.95
CA VAL A 30 -87.74 -8.13 32.94
C VAL A 30 -87.97 -6.97 31.92
N ILE A 31 -88.76 -7.29 30.88
CA ILE A 31 -89.87 -6.53 30.23
C ILE A 31 -89.67 -5.44 29.14
N ALA A 32 -90.38 -5.72 28.02
CA ALA A 32 -91.11 -4.87 27.03
C ALA A 32 -90.36 -4.11 25.92
N GLY A 33 -90.89 -4.00 24.69
CA GLY A 33 -92.15 -4.51 24.13
C GLY A 33 -92.65 -3.66 22.93
N ALA A 34 -93.27 -4.34 21.95
CA ALA A 34 -94.18 -3.83 20.90
C ALA A 34 -93.55 -3.01 19.73
N ALA A 35 -93.95 -3.10 18.46
CA ALA A 35 -95.13 -3.69 17.83
C ALA A 35 -94.93 -3.96 16.32
N GLY A 36 -95.72 -4.89 15.77
CA GLY A 36 -95.89 -5.05 14.32
C GLY A 36 -96.72 -6.28 13.97
N LEU A 37 -97.94 -6.31 14.51
CA LEU A 37 -98.99 -7.32 14.37
C LEU A 37 -99.69 -7.19 12.99
N LEU A 38 -99.79 -8.28 12.22
CA LEU A 38 -101.02 -8.72 11.51
C LEU A 38 -100.71 -9.86 10.52
N VAL A 39 -101.18 -11.08 10.86
CA VAL A 39 -102.10 -11.91 10.06
C VAL A 39 -102.01 -13.40 10.51
N LEU A 40 -103.16 -13.88 11.01
CA LEU A 40 -103.67 -15.28 11.12
C LEU A 40 -102.92 -16.25 12.06
N VAL A 41 -103.38 -16.51 13.30
CA VAL A 41 -104.61 -17.23 13.72
C VAL A 41 -104.79 -18.57 13.01
N GLY A 42 -104.49 -19.65 13.75
CA GLY A 42 -105.07 -20.97 13.52
C GLY A 42 -104.17 -22.13 13.87
N CYS A 43 -103.88 -22.40 15.16
CA CYS A 43 -103.17 -23.64 15.54
C CYS A 43 -103.40 -24.16 16.97
N LEU A 44 -104.57 -23.98 17.60
CA LEU A 44 -104.81 -24.62 18.92
C LEU A 44 -106.12 -25.41 19.11
N CYS A 45 -106.99 -25.58 18.10
CA CYS A 45 -108.17 -26.48 18.22
C CYS A 45 -108.67 -27.12 16.90
N GLY A 46 -107.82 -27.29 15.88
CA GLY A 46 -108.12 -28.11 14.69
C GLY A 46 -107.22 -29.33 14.51
N TRP A 47 -106.24 -29.51 15.41
CA TRP A 47 -105.06 -30.33 15.13
C TRP A 47 -105.21 -31.82 15.45
N PHE A 48 -106.32 -32.24 16.07
CA PHE A 48 -106.54 -33.63 16.47
C PHE A 48 -107.48 -34.45 15.56
N VAL A 49 -107.93 -33.93 14.40
CA VAL A 49 -108.85 -34.71 13.54
C VAL A 49 -108.47 -34.79 12.05
N VAL A 50 -107.61 -33.96 11.46
CA VAL A 50 -107.20 -34.15 10.06
C VAL A 50 -105.76 -33.69 9.83
N ASN A 51 -104.80 -34.61 10.01
CA ASN A 51 -103.66 -34.78 9.10
C ASN A 51 -102.87 -36.01 9.51
N ALA A 52 -103.02 -37.04 8.70
CA ALA A 52 -102.22 -38.25 8.76
C ALA A 52 -100.73 -37.90 8.76
N TRP A 53 -100.05 -38.40 9.77
CA TRP A 53 -98.60 -38.45 9.87
C TRP A 53 -97.99 -39.03 8.59
N ARG A 54 -97.22 -38.22 7.85
CA ARG A 54 -96.11 -38.72 7.04
C ARG A 54 -94.84 -38.06 7.58
N ALA A 55 -94.22 -38.74 8.54
CA ALA A 55 -92.79 -38.58 8.78
C ALA A 55 -92.05 -38.66 7.42
N PRO A 56 -90.95 -37.91 7.21
CA PRO A 56 -90.06 -38.26 6.10
C PRO A 56 -89.66 -39.72 6.32
N ARG A 57 -90.18 -40.61 5.47
CA ARG A 57 -89.84 -42.02 5.55
C ARG A 57 -88.35 -42.07 5.20
N HIS A 58 -87.51 -42.42 6.17
CA HIS A 58 -86.09 -42.68 5.95
C HIS A 58 -85.94 -44.17 5.70
N ARG A 59 -85.38 -44.55 4.56
CA ARG A 59 -85.07 -45.95 4.24
C ARG A 59 -83.58 -46.15 4.41
N ASP A 60 -83.21 -46.72 5.55
CA ASP A 60 -81.83 -47.11 5.85
C ASP A 60 -81.50 -48.41 5.10
N LEU A 61 -80.71 -48.28 4.04
CA LEU A 61 -80.16 -49.36 3.25
C LEU A 61 -78.63 -49.43 3.40
N HIS A 62 -78.08 -48.93 4.51
CA HIS A 62 -76.64 -48.91 4.78
C HIS A 62 -76.00 -50.31 4.90
N ARG A 63 -76.82 -51.37 5.01
CA ARG A 63 -76.34 -52.77 4.96
C ARG A 63 -76.14 -53.29 3.53
N VAL A 64 -76.69 -52.62 2.52
CA VAL A 64 -76.59 -53.02 1.12
C VAL A 64 -75.17 -52.74 0.62
N ARG A 65 -74.49 -53.79 0.13
CA ARG A 65 -73.10 -53.72 -0.35
C ARG A 65 -72.98 -53.61 -1.88
N MET A 66 -74.00 -54.07 -2.61
CA MET A 66 -74.09 -54.02 -4.07
C MET A 66 -75.53 -53.69 -4.47
N LEU A 67 -75.71 -52.78 -5.44
CA LEU A 67 -77.02 -52.33 -5.91
C LEU A 67 -77.22 -52.80 -7.36
N THR A 68 -78.16 -53.72 -7.60
CA THR A 68 -78.54 -54.11 -8.98
C THR A 68 -79.50 -53.07 -9.58
N PRO A 69 -79.64 -53.01 -10.92
CA PRO A 69 -80.57 -52.08 -11.58
C PRO A 69 -82.03 -52.23 -11.11
N GLU A 70 -82.47 -53.46 -10.83
CA GLU A 70 -83.83 -53.74 -10.34
C GLU A 70 -84.02 -53.22 -8.92
N MET A 71 -83.04 -53.43 -8.03
CA MET A 71 -83.05 -52.89 -6.66
C MET A 71 -83.02 -51.37 -6.65
N ALA A 72 -82.27 -50.77 -7.57
CA ALA A 72 -82.20 -49.32 -7.75
C ALA A 72 -83.53 -48.73 -8.24
N ALA A 73 -84.21 -49.40 -9.17
CA ALA A 73 -85.52 -48.98 -9.68
C ALA A 73 -86.61 -49.04 -8.59
N GLU A 74 -86.63 -50.11 -7.79
CA GLU A 74 -87.55 -50.24 -6.66
C GLU A 74 -87.26 -49.19 -5.57
N ALA A 75 -85.98 -48.94 -5.30
CA ALA A 75 -85.58 -47.89 -4.38
C ALA A 75 -86.00 -46.49 -4.88
N ALA A 76 -85.95 -46.24 -6.19
CA ALA A 76 -86.29 -44.94 -6.77
C ALA A 76 -87.78 -44.56 -6.65
N GLU A 77 -88.70 -45.53 -6.58
CA GLU A 77 -90.14 -45.31 -6.38
C GLU A 77 -90.48 -44.74 -5.00
N PHE A 78 -89.55 -44.85 -4.06
CA PHE A 78 -89.70 -44.27 -2.73
C PHE A 78 -89.62 -42.74 -2.80
N SER A 79 -90.43 -42.05 -2.01
CA SER A 79 -90.51 -40.57 -2.02
C SER A 79 -89.84 -39.89 -0.81
N GLY A 80 -89.26 -40.67 0.11
CA GLY A 80 -88.52 -40.17 1.27
C GLY A 80 -87.00 -40.27 1.10
N SER A 81 -86.23 -40.08 2.18
CA SER A 81 -84.77 -40.15 2.11
C SER A 81 -84.25 -41.58 2.10
N ILE A 82 -83.21 -41.85 1.31
CA ILE A 82 -82.60 -43.16 1.16
C ILE A 82 -81.13 -43.08 1.58
N ASP A 83 -80.72 -43.95 2.50
CA ASP A 83 -79.32 -44.11 2.90
C ASP A 83 -78.73 -45.38 2.28
N LEU A 84 -77.83 -45.22 1.32
CA LEU A 84 -77.04 -46.26 0.66
C LEU A 84 -75.56 -46.18 1.05
N GLY A 85 -75.25 -45.69 2.26
CA GLY A 85 -73.89 -45.59 2.82
C GLY A 85 -73.14 -46.93 2.94
N GLY A 86 -73.81 -48.05 2.66
CA GLY A 86 -73.20 -49.37 2.59
C GLY A 86 -72.49 -49.71 1.28
N LEU A 87 -72.80 -49.00 0.19
CA LEU A 87 -72.30 -49.30 -1.15
C LEU A 87 -70.85 -48.84 -1.31
N SER A 88 -69.97 -49.67 -1.85
CA SER A 88 -68.60 -49.27 -2.19
C SER A 88 -68.45 -48.78 -3.64
N THR A 89 -69.33 -49.20 -4.54
CA THR A 89 -69.36 -48.82 -5.97
C THR A 89 -70.79 -48.93 -6.52
N ILE A 90 -71.06 -48.33 -7.67
CA ILE A 90 -72.36 -48.36 -8.36
C ILE A 90 -72.15 -48.50 -9.87
N SER A 91 -72.92 -49.37 -10.53
CA SER A 91 -72.89 -49.50 -12.00
C SER A 91 -73.69 -48.38 -12.68
N PRO A 92 -73.38 -48.03 -13.95
CA PRO A 92 -74.15 -47.01 -14.69
C PRO A 92 -75.64 -47.30 -14.76
N ASP A 93 -76.04 -48.56 -14.92
CA ASP A 93 -77.46 -48.93 -15.00
C ASP A 93 -78.19 -48.76 -13.66
N ALA A 94 -77.53 -49.09 -12.54
CA ALA A 94 -78.07 -48.83 -11.20
C ALA A 94 -78.12 -47.33 -10.90
N ALA A 95 -77.09 -46.57 -11.31
CA ALA A 95 -77.05 -45.12 -11.21
C ALA A 95 -78.19 -44.46 -12.02
N ARG A 96 -78.46 -44.93 -13.24
CA ARG A 96 -79.56 -44.45 -14.10
C ARG A 96 -80.93 -44.67 -13.46
N ALA A 97 -81.12 -45.83 -12.83
CA ALA A 97 -82.37 -46.17 -12.17
C ALA A 97 -82.58 -45.34 -10.89
N ILE A 98 -81.58 -45.26 -10.02
CA ILE A 98 -81.69 -44.52 -8.75
C ILE A 98 -81.73 -43.00 -8.96
N ALA A 99 -81.13 -42.46 -10.04
CA ALA A 99 -81.17 -41.03 -10.34
C ALA A 99 -82.59 -40.48 -10.59
N LYS A 100 -83.57 -41.35 -10.93
CA LYS A 100 -84.99 -40.96 -11.07
C LYS A 100 -85.66 -40.66 -9.73
N HIS A 101 -85.04 -41.04 -8.63
CA HIS A 101 -85.50 -40.73 -7.29
C HIS A 101 -85.59 -39.20 -7.09
N SER A 102 -86.58 -38.76 -6.33
CA SER A 102 -86.84 -37.34 -6.07
C SER A 102 -86.56 -36.91 -4.63
N GLY A 103 -86.34 -37.87 -3.72
CA GLY A 103 -85.99 -37.64 -2.31
C GLY A 103 -84.49 -37.46 -2.08
N ALA A 104 -84.08 -37.27 -0.83
CA ALA A 104 -82.68 -37.13 -0.46
C ALA A 104 -81.94 -38.48 -0.53
N LEU A 105 -80.75 -38.50 -1.10
CA LEU A 105 -79.97 -39.71 -1.32
C LEU A 105 -78.60 -39.60 -0.63
N SER A 106 -78.30 -40.47 0.33
CA SER A 106 -76.94 -40.64 0.86
C SER A 106 -76.24 -41.82 0.19
N LEU A 107 -75.05 -41.57 -0.33
CA LEU A 107 -74.13 -42.53 -0.93
C LEU A 107 -72.76 -42.41 -0.26
N ASP A 108 -72.73 -42.09 1.04
CA ASP A 108 -71.51 -41.80 1.80
C ASP A 108 -70.52 -42.98 1.90
N GLY A 109 -70.94 -44.19 1.52
CA GLY A 109 -70.07 -45.37 1.46
C GLY A 109 -69.24 -45.50 0.19
N LEU A 110 -69.63 -44.80 -0.89
CA LEU A 110 -69.06 -45.01 -2.21
C LEU A 110 -67.58 -44.65 -2.21
N GLY A 111 -66.76 -45.57 -2.72
CA GLY A 111 -65.32 -45.37 -2.86
C GLY A 111 -64.84 -45.17 -4.28
N THR A 112 -65.53 -45.72 -5.26
CA THR A 112 -65.21 -45.53 -6.68
C THR A 112 -66.50 -45.48 -7.51
N ILE A 113 -66.49 -44.65 -8.55
CA ILE A 113 -67.61 -44.48 -9.50
C ILE A 113 -67.04 -44.21 -10.90
N SER A 114 -67.76 -44.63 -11.95
CA SER A 114 -67.41 -44.31 -13.33
C SER A 114 -67.94 -42.94 -13.75
N ASP A 115 -67.36 -42.33 -14.79
CA ASP A 115 -67.80 -41.04 -15.32
C ASP A 115 -69.26 -41.07 -15.81
N GLU A 116 -69.67 -42.18 -16.44
CA GLU A 116 -71.05 -42.38 -16.89
C GLU A 116 -72.04 -42.41 -15.71
N ALA A 117 -71.72 -43.18 -14.66
CA ALA A 117 -72.54 -43.21 -13.46
C ALA A 117 -72.57 -41.85 -12.74
N SER A 118 -71.46 -41.11 -12.77
CA SER A 118 -71.34 -39.79 -12.18
C SER A 118 -72.22 -38.76 -12.89
N ALA A 119 -72.19 -38.74 -14.23
CA ALA A 119 -73.04 -37.87 -15.06
C ALA A 119 -74.53 -38.16 -14.83
N LEU A 120 -74.91 -39.43 -14.69
CA LEU A 120 -76.31 -39.83 -14.45
C LEU A 120 -76.79 -39.37 -13.08
N LEU A 121 -76.00 -39.59 -12.02
CA LEU A 121 -76.34 -39.16 -10.67
C LEU A 121 -76.30 -37.63 -10.52
N ALA A 122 -75.45 -36.94 -11.29
CA ALA A 122 -75.40 -35.48 -11.29
C ALA A 122 -76.75 -34.85 -11.70
N ASN A 123 -77.59 -35.56 -12.45
CA ASN A 123 -78.92 -35.12 -12.87
C ASN A 123 -80.07 -35.45 -11.88
N HIS A 124 -79.79 -36.14 -10.77
CA HIS A 124 -80.79 -36.48 -9.74
C HIS A 124 -81.54 -35.23 -9.21
N GLY A 125 -82.83 -35.30 -8.87
CA GLY A 125 -83.60 -34.10 -8.47
C GLY A 125 -83.45 -33.67 -7.00
N GLY A 126 -83.17 -34.60 -6.09
CA GLY A 126 -83.15 -34.37 -4.63
C GLY A 126 -81.77 -34.05 -4.04
N GLU A 127 -81.71 -33.78 -2.73
CA GLU A 127 -80.46 -33.57 -2.00
C GLU A 127 -79.53 -34.79 -2.06
N LEU A 128 -78.22 -34.56 -2.17
CA LEU A 128 -77.23 -35.63 -2.33
C LEU A 128 -76.12 -35.53 -1.28
N SER A 129 -75.89 -36.63 -0.53
CA SER A 129 -74.73 -36.78 0.35
C SER A 129 -73.78 -37.82 -0.22
N ILE A 130 -72.51 -37.45 -0.40
CA ILE A 130 -71.47 -38.28 -1.04
C ILE A 130 -70.11 -38.12 -0.32
N ALA A 131 -70.12 -38.08 1.02
CA ALA A 131 -68.94 -37.83 1.83
C ALA A 131 -67.82 -38.87 1.59
N GLY A 132 -68.17 -40.12 1.33
CA GLY A 132 -67.21 -41.20 1.04
C GLY A 132 -66.40 -40.98 -0.23
N LEU A 133 -67.00 -40.38 -1.26
CA LEU A 133 -66.33 -40.08 -2.52
C LEU A 133 -65.27 -38.99 -2.33
N ALA A 134 -65.60 -37.93 -1.56
CA ALA A 134 -64.64 -36.87 -1.22
C ALA A 134 -63.48 -37.41 -0.34
N LEU A 135 -63.77 -38.26 0.65
CA LEU A 135 -62.75 -38.85 1.53
C LEU A 135 -61.80 -39.81 0.79
N ARG A 136 -62.30 -40.55 -0.22
CA ARG A 136 -61.50 -41.55 -0.96
C ARG A 136 -60.89 -41.01 -2.25
N SER A 137 -61.30 -39.83 -2.72
CA SER A 137 -60.58 -39.11 -3.77
C SER A 137 -59.13 -38.76 -3.36
N GLN A 138 -58.79 -38.95 -2.09
CA GLN A 138 -57.43 -38.85 -1.56
C GLN A 138 -56.41 -39.77 -2.26
N ALA A 139 -56.86 -40.78 -3.02
CA ALA A 139 -56.02 -41.83 -3.61
C ALA A 139 -55.53 -41.64 -5.08
N ASN A 140 -55.75 -40.47 -5.70
CA ASN A 140 -55.13 -40.01 -6.97
C ASN A 140 -55.45 -40.78 -8.28
N ARG A 141 -56.18 -40.10 -9.19
CA ARG A 141 -55.77 -39.68 -10.56
C ARG A 141 -56.92 -38.86 -11.16
N GLU A 142 -56.63 -37.61 -11.50
CA GLU A 142 -57.45 -36.64 -12.27
C GLU A 142 -58.98 -36.75 -12.10
N LEU A 143 -59.52 -35.90 -11.25
CA LEU A 143 -60.95 -35.74 -11.07
C LEU A 143 -61.61 -35.41 -12.42
N SER A 144 -62.45 -36.30 -12.97
CA SER A 144 -63.13 -36.02 -14.23
C SER A 144 -64.19 -34.92 -14.07
N GLU A 145 -64.53 -34.21 -15.15
CA GLU A 145 -65.60 -33.19 -15.13
C GLU A 145 -66.96 -33.75 -14.65
N PRO A 146 -67.42 -34.94 -15.09
CA PRO A 146 -68.67 -35.53 -14.59
C PRO A 146 -68.65 -35.82 -13.09
N LEU A 147 -67.50 -36.26 -12.56
CA LEU A 147 -67.33 -36.50 -11.13
C LEU A 147 -67.29 -35.18 -10.34
N ALA A 148 -66.67 -34.13 -10.89
CA ALA A 148 -66.66 -32.80 -10.31
C ALA A 148 -68.07 -32.21 -10.17
N LEU A 149 -68.89 -32.33 -11.22
CA LEU A 149 -70.29 -31.89 -11.23
C LEU A 149 -71.14 -32.66 -10.21
N LEU A 150 -70.92 -33.97 -10.08
CA LEU A 150 -71.57 -34.78 -9.05
C LEU A 150 -71.17 -34.30 -7.65
N LEU A 151 -69.88 -34.11 -7.40
CA LEU A 151 -69.35 -33.61 -6.12
C LEU A 151 -69.89 -32.23 -5.77
N ALA A 152 -70.05 -31.33 -6.75
CA ALA A 152 -70.59 -29.99 -6.53
C ALA A 152 -72.03 -29.99 -5.98
N ARG A 153 -72.77 -31.10 -6.11
CA ARG A 153 -74.12 -31.25 -5.55
C ARG A 153 -74.14 -31.71 -4.11
N HIS A 154 -72.99 -32.07 -3.54
CA HIS A 154 -72.89 -32.39 -2.14
C HIS A 154 -73.28 -31.18 -1.28
N ALA A 155 -74.10 -31.40 -0.25
CA ALA A 155 -74.54 -30.33 0.63
C ALA A 155 -73.51 -29.94 1.72
N GLY A 156 -72.53 -30.81 1.99
CA GLY A 156 -71.51 -30.62 3.04
C GLY A 156 -70.17 -30.11 2.53
N SER A 157 -69.17 -30.08 3.41
CA SER A 157 -67.81 -29.64 3.06
C SER A 157 -67.10 -30.69 2.19
N LEU A 158 -66.49 -30.24 1.09
CA LEU A 158 -65.68 -31.07 0.20
C LEU A 158 -64.20 -30.91 0.54
N ASN A 159 -63.55 -32.01 0.93
CA ASN A 159 -62.10 -32.05 1.10
C ASN A 159 -61.45 -32.77 -0.08
N LEU A 160 -60.75 -32.01 -0.93
CA LEU A 160 -60.05 -32.47 -2.12
C LEU A 160 -58.55 -32.13 -2.03
N ASP A 161 -57.97 -32.17 -0.83
CA ASP A 161 -56.59 -31.75 -0.59
C ASP A 161 -55.58 -32.52 -1.43
N SER A 162 -55.82 -33.79 -1.79
CA SER A 162 -54.88 -34.62 -2.55
C SER A 162 -54.74 -34.24 -4.03
N LEU A 163 -55.53 -33.30 -4.54
CA LEU A 163 -55.37 -32.79 -5.90
C LEU A 163 -54.05 -32.01 -6.02
N ALA A 164 -53.23 -32.38 -7.00
CA ALA A 164 -51.98 -31.68 -7.30
C ALA A 164 -52.20 -30.49 -8.25
N GLU A 165 -53.13 -30.64 -9.19
CA GLU A 165 -53.47 -29.64 -10.20
C GLU A 165 -55.00 -29.52 -10.32
N LEU A 166 -55.46 -28.35 -10.74
CA LEU A 166 -56.88 -28.06 -10.95
C LEU A 166 -57.09 -27.40 -12.33
N PRO A 167 -57.42 -28.21 -13.35
CA PRO A 167 -57.82 -27.71 -14.67
C PRO A 167 -59.04 -26.77 -14.60
N ALA A 168 -59.15 -25.88 -15.59
CA ALA A 168 -60.17 -24.83 -15.61
C ALA A 168 -61.61 -25.37 -15.66
N GLU A 169 -61.81 -26.47 -16.38
CA GLU A 169 -63.11 -27.14 -16.54
C GLU A 169 -63.59 -27.71 -15.19
N ILE A 170 -62.69 -28.36 -14.46
CA ILE A 170 -62.97 -28.94 -13.15
C ILE A 170 -63.19 -27.84 -12.11
N ALA A 171 -62.38 -26.76 -12.16
CA ALA A 171 -62.61 -25.59 -11.31
C ALA A 171 -63.98 -24.95 -11.55
N ALA A 172 -64.43 -24.87 -12.82
CA ALA A 172 -65.74 -24.37 -13.18
C ALA A 172 -66.86 -25.26 -12.63
N ALA A 173 -66.75 -26.59 -12.77
CA ALA A 173 -67.70 -27.53 -12.20
C ALA A 173 -67.78 -27.42 -10.67
N LEU A 174 -66.63 -27.40 -9.97
CA LEU A 174 -66.57 -27.26 -8.52
C LEU A 174 -67.08 -25.89 -8.03
N SER A 175 -67.01 -24.83 -8.84
CA SER A 175 -67.52 -23.51 -8.46
C SER A 175 -69.04 -23.47 -8.21
N LEU A 176 -69.79 -24.46 -8.75
CA LEU A 176 -71.24 -24.61 -8.53
C LEU A 176 -71.58 -25.10 -7.12
N HIS A 177 -70.61 -25.66 -6.42
CA HIS A 177 -70.74 -26.09 -5.03
C HIS A 177 -71.03 -24.91 -4.11
N ARG A 178 -71.78 -25.16 -3.02
CA ARG A 178 -72.20 -24.13 -2.06
C ARG A 178 -71.58 -24.30 -0.66
N GLY A 179 -71.10 -25.48 -0.30
CA GLY A 179 -70.43 -25.74 0.99
C GLY A 179 -68.95 -25.34 0.98
N ASP A 180 -68.20 -25.71 2.03
CA ASP A 180 -66.77 -25.41 2.11
C ASP A 180 -65.97 -26.26 1.13
N LEU A 181 -64.96 -25.68 0.48
CA LEU A 181 -64.09 -26.37 -0.47
C LEU A 181 -62.63 -26.32 -0.01
N SER A 182 -62.05 -27.47 0.35
CA SER A 182 -60.65 -27.60 0.78
C SER A 182 -59.79 -28.15 -0.35
N LEU A 183 -58.78 -27.38 -0.77
CA LEU A 183 -57.85 -27.63 -1.88
C LEU A 183 -56.41 -27.32 -1.44
N ARG A 184 -56.02 -27.76 -0.24
CA ARG A 184 -54.83 -27.27 0.47
C ARG A 184 -53.48 -27.67 -0.13
N HIS A 185 -53.41 -28.64 -1.06
CA HIS A 185 -52.14 -28.99 -1.73
C HIS A 185 -51.99 -28.43 -3.15
N ILE A 186 -52.99 -27.70 -3.67
CA ILE A 186 -52.86 -27.01 -4.96
C ILE A 186 -51.83 -25.89 -4.84
N LYS A 187 -50.77 -25.97 -5.66
CA LYS A 187 -49.66 -25.00 -5.65
C LYS A 187 -49.87 -23.83 -6.60
N SER A 188 -50.55 -24.05 -7.73
CA SER A 188 -50.78 -23.03 -8.75
C SER A 188 -52.11 -23.25 -9.44
N LEU A 189 -52.72 -22.16 -9.91
CA LEU A 189 -53.96 -22.17 -10.68
C LEU A 189 -53.74 -21.40 -11.99
N SER A 190 -54.31 -21.91 -13.09
CA SER A 190 -54.43 -21.11 -14.30
C SER A 190 -55.32 -19.89 -14.05
N PRO A 191 -55.19 -18.80 -14.81
CA PRO A 191 -56.06 -17.63 -14.68
C PRO A 191 -57.56 -17.97 -14.78
N GLU A 192 -57.92 -18.92 -15.63
CA GLU A 192 -59.29 -19.39 -15.83
C GLU A 192 -59.79 -20.17 -14.60
N ALA A 193 -58.97 -21.10 -14.08
CA ALA A 193 -59.29 -21.85 -12.86
C ALA A 193 -59.41 -20.93 -11.64
N ALA A 194 -58.51 -19.95 -11.50
CA ALA A 194 -58.55 -18.94 -10.45
C ALA A 194 -59.85 -18.10 -10.52
N THR A 195 -60.27 -17.72 -11.73
CA THR A 195 -61.50 -16.96 -11.95
C THR A 195 -62.75 -17.80 -11.65
N ALA A 196 -62.75 -19.09 -12.01
CA ALA A 196 -63.84 -20.01 -11.70
C ALA A 196 -64.00 -20.19 -10.18
N ILE A 197 -62.90 -20.49 -9.47
CA ILE A 197 -62.91 -20.63 -8.02
C ILE A 197 -63.29 -19.34 -7.30
N ALA A 198 -62.91 -18.17 -7.85
CA ALA A 198 -63.32 -16.88 -7.29
C ALA A 198 -64.85 -16.68 -7.24
N ARG A 199 -65.62 -17.37 -8.10
CA ARG A 199 -67.09 -17.32 -8.14
C ARG A 199 -67.77 -18.26 -7.15
N HIS A 200 -67.04 -19.21 -6.55
CA HIS A 200 -67.59 -20.16 -5.60
C HIS A 200 -68.20 -19.44 -4.39
N ALA A 201 -69.41 -19.83 -3.99
CA ALA A 201 -70.16 -19.14 -2.95
C ALA A 201 -69.60 -19.41 -1.54
N GLY A 202 -69.30 -20.67 -1.23
CA GLY A 202 -68.76 -21.11 0.07
C GLY A 202 -67.28 -20.78 0.26
N PRO A 203 -66.71 -20.93 1.47
CA PRO A 203 -65.31 -20.63 1.74
C PRO A 203 -64.38 -21.62 1.03
N VAL A 204 -63.25 -21.13 0.51
CA VAL A 204 -62.25 -21.92 -0.20
C VAL A 204 -60.90 -21.88 0.53
N GLN A 205 -60.35 -23.05 0.84
CA GLN A 205 -59.02 -23.19 1.45
C GLN A 205 -57.99 -23.58 0.39
N LEU A 206 -57.04 -22.68 0.11
CA LEU A 206 -55.95 -22.87 -0.86
C LEU A 206 -54.58 -22.64 -0.17
N ASP A 207 -54.37 -23.29 0.97
CA ASP A 207 -53.19 -23.04 1.83
C ASP A 207 -51.86 -23.40 1.17
N GLY A 208 -51.87 -24.26 0.15
CA GLY A 208 -50.69 -24.70 -0.61
C GLY A 208 -50.30 -23.79 -1.76
N LEU A 209 -51.12 -22.78 -2.08
CA LEU A 209 -50.89 -21.90 -3.23
C LEU A 209 -49.55 -21.16 -3.07
N GLU A 210 -48.78 -21.10 -4.15
CA GLU A 210 -47.48 -20.43 -4.25
C GLU A 210 -47.52 -19.20 -5.19
N ALA A 211 -48.59 -19.01 -5.97
CA ALA A 211 -48.73 -17.89 -6.91
C ALA A 211 -50.14 -17.28 -6.89
N LEU A 212 -50.24 -15.95 -6.82
CA LEU A 212 -51.50 -15.21 -6.97
C LEU A 212 -51.53 -14.50 -8.33
N SER A 213 -52.21 -15.11 -9.30
CA SER A 213 -52.31 -14.59 -10.67
C SER A 213 -53.50 -13.67 -10.91
N SER A 214 -54.52 -13.66 -10.04
CA SER A 214 -55.79 -12.95 -10.25
C SER A 214 -56.21 -12.11 -9.05
N GLY A 215 -56.65 -10.87 -9.31
CA GLY A 215 -57.27 -10.01 -8.29
C GLY A 215 -58.59 -10.58 -7.75
N ALA A 216 -59.40 -11.23 -8.59
CA ALA A 216 -60.68 -11.80 -8.19
C ALA A 216 -60.52 -12.96 -7.19
N LEU A 217 -59.57 -13.87 -7.44
CA LEU A 217 -59.24 -14.96 -6.51
C LEU A 217 -58.70 -14.41 -5.20
N THR A 218 -57.83 -13.41 -5.27
CA THR A 218 -57.26 -12.76 -4.08
C THR A 218 -58.37 -12.15 -3.21
N GLN A 219 -59.33 -11.45 -3.84
CA GLN A 219 -60.47 -10.87 -3.13
C GLN A 219 -61.37 -11.95 -2.50
N LYS A 220 -61.56 -13.08 -3.19
CA LYS A 220 -62.29 -14.25 -2.66
C LYS A 220 -61.60 -14.80 -1.42
N LEU A 221 -60.30 -15.07 -1.49
CA LEU A 221 -59.51 -15.59 -0.35
C LEU A 221 -59.56 -14.65 0.87
N LEU A 222 -59.48 -13.33 0.64
CA LEU A 222 -59.62 -12.34 1.70
C LEU A 222 -61.03 -12.37 2.34
N ARG A 223 -62.11 -12.45 1.54
CA ARG A 223 -63.48 -12.59 2.06
C ARG A 223 -63.67 -13.86 2.87
N ASP A 224 -63.02 -14.95 2.44
CA ASP A 224 -63.03 -16.24 3.13
C ASP A 224 -62.14 -16.24 4.39
N GLY A 225 -61.53 -15.11 4.74
CA GLY A 225 -60.82 -14.92 6.01
C GLY A 225 -59.32 -15.16 5.94
N ARG A 226 -58.73 -15.46 4.77
CA ARG A 226 -57.29 -15.68 4.64
C ARG A 226 -56.53 -14.37 4.82
N THR A 227 -55.65 -14.32 5.83
CA THR A 227 -54.73 -13.20 6.06
C THR A 227 -53.25 -13.61 5.96
N HIS A 228 -52.96 -14.90 5.89
CA HIS A 228 -51.60 -15.44 5.81
C HIS A 228 -51.31 -15.91 4.38
N PHE A 229 -50.39 -15.21 3.71
CA PHE A 229 -49.94 -15.48 2.35
C PHE A 229 -48.46 -15.88 2.32
N ASP A 230 -47.94 -16.47 3.40
CA ASP A 230 -46.52 -16.77 3.60
C ASP A 230 -45.95 -17.82 2.64
N ARG A 231 -46.82 -18.58 1.96
CA ARG A 231 -46.43 -19.53 0.91
C ARG A 231 -46.38 -18.91 -0.49
N ILE A 232 -47.00 -17.75 -0.67
CA ILE A 232 -47.00 -17.06 -1.96
C ILE A 232 -45.60 -16.54 -2.24
N ARG A 233 -45.05 -16.90 -3.40
CA ARG A 233 -43.75 -16.47 -3.93
C ARG A 233 -43.91 -15.49 -5.09
N THR A 234 -45.00 -15.56 -5.84
CA THR A 234 -45.26 -14.64 -6.98
C THR A 234 -46.65 -14.05 -6.92
N VAL A 235 -46.77 -12.79 -7.36
CA VAL A 235 -48.03 -12.03 -7.32
C VAL A 235 -48.15 -11.14 -8.56
N SER A 236 -49.32 -11.13 -9.19
CA SER A 236 -49.65 -10.19 -10.27
C SER A 236 -49.97 -8.81 -9.72
N ASP A 237 -49.86 -7.77 -10.54
CA ASP A 237 -50.19 -6.40 -10.15
C ASP A 237 -51.64 -6.24 -9.68
N GLU A 238 -52.58 -6.95 -10.31
CA GLU A 238 -53.99 -6.97 -9.91
C GLU A 238 -54.18 -7.57 -8.51
N ALA A 239 -53.51 -8.69 -8.23
CA ALA A 239 -53.55 -9.32 -6.91
C ALA A 239 -52.86 -8.45 -5.85
N ALA A 240 -51.72 -7.83 -6.19
CA ALA A 240 -51.02 -6.91 -5.31
C ALA A 240 -51.89 -5.69 -4.96
N ALA A 241 -52.58 -5.09 -5.93
CA ALA A 241 -53.50 -3.97 -5.70
C ALA A 241 -54.62 -4.32 -4.71
N VAL A 242 -55.20 -5.52 -4.83
CA VAL A 242 -56.23 -6.00 -3.90
C VAL A 242 -55.67 -6.19 -2.48
N LEU A 243 -54.48 -6.79 -2.36
CA LEU A 243 -53.82 -6.97 -1.05
C LEU A 243 -53.41 -5.65 -0.42
N ILE A 244 -52.97 -4.66 -1.19
CA ILE A 244 -52.63 -3.32 -0.69
C ILE A 244 -53.87 -2.61 -0.13
N ALA A 245 -55.02 -2.76 -0.76
CA ALA A 245 -56.28 -2.14 -0.33
C ALA A 245 -56.90 -2.78 0.93
N GLU A 246 -56.44 -3.98 1.34
CA GLU A 246 -56.96 -4.68 2.52
C GLU A 246 -56.56 -3.97 3.82
N THR A 247 -57.54 -3.69 4.68
CA THR A 247 -57.31 -2.96 5.94
C THR A 247 -56.83 -3.87 7.07
N ARG A 248 -57.13 -5.17 7.00
CA ARG A 248 -56.63 -6.15 7.96
C ARG A 248 -55.12 -6.36 7.80
N PRO A 249 -54.41 -6.70 8.88
CA PRO A 249 -53.01 -7.09 8.79
C PRO A 249 -52.90 -8.40 8.00
N ILE A 250 -52.10 -8.38 6.94
CA ILE A 250 -51.79 -9.53 6.10
C ILE A 250 -50.31 -9.88 6.24
N SER A 251 -50.00 -11.19 6.27
CA SER A 251 -48.63 -11.69 6.29
C SER A 251 -48.20 -12.09 4.87
N VAL A 252 -47.08 -11.55 4.42
CA VAL A 252 -46.51 -11.73 3.07
C VAL A 252 -45.05 -12.21 3.12
N ALA A 253 -44.67 -12.97 4.15
CA ALA A 253 -43.27 -13.34 4.40
C ALA A 253 -42.63 -14.14 3.25
N GLY A 254 -43.41 -14.96 2.55
CA GLY A 254 -42.97 -15.70 1.36
C GLY A 254 -42.56 -14.77 0.21
N LEU A 255 -43.37 -13.74 -0.04
CA LEU A 255 -43.09 -12.74 -1.08
C LEU A 255 -41.84 -11.93 -0.76
N VAL A 256 -41.62 -11.58 0.50
CA VAL A 256 -40.40 -10.87 0.94
C VAL A 256 -39.16 -11.73 0.74
N SER A 257 -39.26 -13.03 1.03
CA SER A 257 -38.16 -13.97 0.83
C SER A 257 -37.80 -14.12 -0.65
N GLU A 258 -38.80 -14.21 -1.53
CA GLU A 258 -38.57 -14.28 -2.98
C GLU A 258 -38.06 -12.95 -3.54
N ALA A 259 -38.55 -11.82 -3.03
CA ALA A 259 -38.15 -10.49 -3.49
C ALA A 259 -36.66 -10.18 -3.30
N GLN A 260 -35.97 -10.87 -2.36
CA GLN A 260 -34.52 -10.78 -2.20
C GLN A 260 -33.74 -11.14 -3.47
N ALA A 261 -34.29 -12.04 -4.30
CA ALA A 261 -33.68 -12.54 -5.53
C ALA A 261 -34.13 -11.80 -6.80
N LEU A 262 -35.12 -10.89 -6.70
CA LEU A 262 -35.69 -10.20 -7.86
C LEU A 262 -34.80 -9.01 -8.29
N ALA A 263 -34.53 -8.94 -9.59
CA ALA A 263 -33.76 -7.85 -10.19
C ALA A 263 -34.60 -6.57 -10.42
N SER A 264 -35.92 -6.71 -10.52
CA SER A 264 -36.87 -5.62 -10.73
C SER A 264 -38.18 -5.91 -10.01
N LEU A 265 -38.92 -4.84 -9.68
CA LEU A 265 -40.24 -4.89 -9.05
C LEU A 265 -41.16 -3.89 -9.74
N THR A 266 -42.46 -4.15 -9.75
CA THR A 266 -43.46 -3.13 -10.06
C THR A 266 -43.73 -2.24 -8.84
N ALA A 267 -44.27 -1.03 -9.06
CA ALA A 267 -44.63 -0.14 -7.95
C ALA A 267 -45.70 -0.75 -7.03
N LEU A 268 -46.60 -1.59 -7.56
CA LEU A 268 -47.61 -2.30 -6.79
C LEU A 268 -46.98 -3.42 -5.96
N GLN A 269 -46.10 -4.24 -6.54
CA GLN A 269 -45.37 -5.26 -5.78
C GLN A 269 -44.56 -4.62 -4.63
N ALA A 270 -43.84 -3.54 -4.91
CA ALA A 270 -43.11 -2.78 -3.90
C ALA A 270 -44.02 -2.20 -2.80
N GLY A 271 -45.20 -1.70 -3.17
CA GLY A 271 -46.20 -1.18 -2.24
C GLY A 271 -46.82 -2.27 -1.35
N LEU A 272 -46.90 -3.50 -1.84
CA LEU A 272 -47.29 -4.65 -1.03
C LEU A 272 -46.18 -5.03 -0.05
N LEU A 273 -44.93 -5.08 -0.52
CA LEU A 273 -43.77 -5.41 0.32
C LEU A 273 -43.55 -4.39 1.44
N SER A 274 -43.80 -3.09 1.22
CA SER A 274 -43.61 -2.06 2.25
C SER A 274 -44.52 -2.23 3.46
N ARG A 275 -45.63 -2.98 3.33
CA ARG A 275 -46.51 -3.35 4.45
C ARG A 275 -45.94 -4.42 5.38
N HIS A 276 -44.87 -5.10 4.99
CA HIS A 276 -44.27 -6.17 5.79
C HIS A 276 -43.74 -5.60 7.12
N PRO A 277 -44.08 -6.22 8.28
CA PRO A 277 -43.49 -5.84 9.55
C PRO A 277 -42.07 -6.42 9.66
N GLY A 278 -41.05 -5.57 9.66
CA GLY A 278 -39.66 -5.99 9.83
C GLY A 278 -38.73 -5.34 8.82
N ASN A 279 -37.61 -5.99 8.53
CA ASN A 279 -36.62 -5.47 7.59
C ASN A 279 -36.91 -5.98 6.17
N LEU A 280 -36.71 -5.14 5.18
CA LEU A 280 -36.76 -5.50 3.77
C LEU A 280 -35.34 -5.51 3.20
N GLN A 281 -34.88 -6.70 2.83
CA GLN A 281 -33.61 -6.91 2.14
C GLN A 281 -33.91 -7.19 0.67
N LEU A 282 -33.52 -6.29 -0.22
CA LEU A 282 -33.74 -6.38 -1.66
C LEU A 282 -32.38 -6.30 -2.38
N ASN A 283 -31.49 -7.23 -2.03
CA ASN A 283 -30.08 -7.20 -2.42
C ASN A 283 -29.86 -7.43 -3.92
N SER A 284 -30.81 -8.07 -4.61
CA SER A 284 -30.71 -8.30 -6.06
C SER A 284 -31.40 -7.22 -6.88
N LEU A 285 -32.17 -6.32 -6.26
CA LEU A 285 -32.92 -5.27 -6.96
C LEU A 285 -31.92 -4.29 -7.60
N ALA A 286 -31.86 -4.29 -8.93
CA ALA A 286 -30.94 -3.46 -9.70
C ALA A 286 -31.66 -2.27 -10.36
N ASP A 287 -32.89 -2.50 -10.82
CA ASP A 287 -33.72 -1.46 -11.44
C ASP A 287 -34.68 -0.84 -10.42
N LEU A 288 -34.32 0.37 -9.96
CA LEU A 288 -35.11 1.14 -9.01
C LEU A 288 -35.71 2.36 -9.70
N THR A 289 -36.88 2.16 -10.29
CA THR A 289 -37.69 3.26 -10.81
C THR A 289 -38.17 4.16 -9.67
N THR A 290 -38.46 5.42 -9.97
CA THR A 290 -38.98 6.38 -8.99
C THR A 290 -40.28 5.88 -8.32
N GLY A 291 -41.14 5.19 -9.07
CA GLY A 291 -42.38 4.63 -8.53
C GLY A 291 -42.14 3.51 -7.51
N VAL A 292 -41.17 2.63 -7.76
CA VAL A 292 -40.76 1.58 -6.81
C VAL A 292 -40.14 2.22 -5.56
N ALA A 293 -39.26 3.20 -5.72
CA ALA A 293 -38.66 3.93 -4.60
C ALA A 293 -39.71 4.63 -3.72
N GLN A 294 -40.71 5.30 -4.33
CA GLN A 294 -41.81 5.94 -3.59
C GLN A 294 -42.65 4.93 -2.81
N ALA A 295 -42.87 3.74 -3.38
CA ALA A 295 -43.63 2.68 -2.73
C ALA A 295 -42.86 2.05 -1.56
N LEU A 296 -41.56 1.79 -1.75
CA LEU A 296 -40.67 1.26 -0.70
C LEU A 296 -40.42 2.27 0.42
N ALA A 297 -40.35 3.58 0.11
CA ALA A 297 -40.12 4.62 1.11
C ALA A 297 -41.24 4.75 2.16
N ARG A 298 -42.41 4.13 1.92
CA ARG A 298 -43.51 4.02 2.90
C ARG A 298 -43.28 2.95 3.96
N HIS A 299 -42.24 2.14 3.80
CA HIS A 299 -41.86 1.14 4.79
C HIS A 299 -41.27 1.82 6.03
N ASP A 300 -41.58 1.29 7.22
CA ASP A 300 -41.08 1.85 8.48
C ASP A 300 -39.78 1.21 8.97
N GLY A 301 -39.43 0.02 8.46
CA GLY A 301 -38.29 -0.77 8.90
C GLY A 301 -36.96 -0.44 8.21
N LEU A 302 -35.97 -1.32 8.39
CA LEU A 302 -34.72 -1.22 7.61
C LEU A 302 -35.02 -1.56 6.15
N LEU A 303 -34.61 -0.66 5.26
CA LEU A 303 -34.61 -0.90 3.81
C LEU A 303 -33.18 -1.10 3.33
N GLU A 304 -32.86 -2.32 2.89
CA GLU A 304 -31.54 -2.67 2.35
C GLU A 304 -31.64 -2.93 0.85
N LEU A 305 -31.09 -2.02 0.05
CA LEU A 305 -31.13 -2.06 -1.42
C LEU A 305 -29.71 -2.32 -1.95
N GLY A 306 -29.22 -3.54 -1.76
CA GLY A 306 -27.86 -3.95 -2.10
C GLY A 306 -27.56 -4.10 -3.60
N GLY A 307 -28.56 -4.04 -4.48
CA GLY A 307 -28.37 -4.23 -5.93
C GLY A 307 -28.28 -2.94 -6.75
N ILE A 308 -28.59 -1.79 -6.14
CA ILE A 308 -28.67 -0.50 -6.85
C ILE A 308 -27.29 -0.08 -7.36
N GLN A 309 -27.22 0.27 -8.64
CA GLN A 309 -25.98 0.70 -9.29
C GLN A 309 -25.91 2.19 -9.58
N SER A 310 -27.05 2.86 -9.70
CA SER A 310 -27.12 4.31 -9.93
C SER A 310 -28.28 4.90 -9.14
N LEU A 311 -28.12 6.14 -8.70
CA LEU A 311 -29.17 6.88 -8.01
C LEU A 311 -29.34 8.23 -8.71
N ASP A 312 -30.46 8.42 -9.38
CA ASP A 312 -30.84 9.70 -9.98
C ASP A 312 -31.57 10.58 -8.96
N LEU A 313 -31.75 11.86 -9.30
CA LEU A 313 -32.37 12.85 -8.40
C LEU A 313 -33.81 12.49 -8.01
N PRO A 314 -34.73 12.10 -8.92
CA PRO A 314 -36.09 11.73 -8.55
C PRO A 314 -36.14 10.54 -7.59
N THR A 315 -35.32 9.52 -7.82
CA THR A 315 -35.27 8.32 -6.98
C THR A 315 -34.64 8.61 -5.62
N ALA A 316 -33.59 9.44 -5.58
CA ALA A 316 -33.01 9.92 -4.32
C ALA A 316 -34.02 10.67 -3.45
N ARG A 317 -34.82 11.56 -4.05
CA ARG A 317 -35.88 12.30 -3.34
C ARG A 317 -36.96 11.38 -2.81
N ALA A 318 -37.36 10.37 -3.59
CA ALA A 318 -38.33 9.37 -3.16
C ALA A 318 -37.81 8.57 -1.96
N LEU A 319 -36.57 8.09 -2.02
CA LEU A 319 -35.96 7.37 -0.89
C LEU A 319 -35.74 8.28 0.34
N ALA A 320 -35.45 9.56 0.16
CA ALA A 320 -35.23 10.50 1.26
C ALA A 320 -36.48 10.69 2.14
N THR A 321 -37.69 10.38 1.65
CA THR A 321 -38.92 10.44 2.48
C THR A 321 -39.04 9.28 3.46
N HIS A 322 -38.25 8.22 3.29
CA HIS A 322 -38.18 7.11 4.22
C HIS A 322 -37.63 7.59 5.58
N SER A 323 -38.16 7.02 6.67
CA SER A 323 -37.79 7.42 8.04
C SER A 323 -36.95 6.37 8.78
N GLY A 324 -37.05 5.10 8.37
CA GLY A 324 -36.26 4.00 8.94
C GLY A 324 -34.80 4.01 8.48
N PRO A 325 -33.98 3.04 8.93
CA PRO A 325 -32.61 2.89 8.45
C PRO A 325 -32.58 2.54 6.95
N LEU A 326 -31.72 3.22 6.18
CA LEU A 326 -31.56 3.00 4.75
C LEU A 326 -30.13 2.54 4.45
N ASN A 327 -30.01 1.35 3.87
CA ASN A 327 -28.72 0.76 3.50
C ASN A 327 -28.62 0.57 1.98
N LEU A 328 -27.73 1.33 1.34
CA LEU A 328 -27.38 1.19 -0.08
C LEU A 328 -25.95 0.62 -0.21
N ALA A 329 -25.65 -0.43 0.54
CA ALA A 329 -24.28 -0.96 0.73
C ALA A 329 -23.68 -1.70 -0.48
N ALA A 330 -24.42 -1.86 -1.58
CA ALA A 330 -24.06 -2.65 -2.77
C ALA A 330 -22.55 -2.88 -2.97
N LEU A 331 -22.12 -4.10 -2.63
CA LEU A 331 -20.74 -4.49 -2.45
C LEU A 331 -20.41 -5.70 -3.32
N HIS A 332 -20.18 -5.49 -4.61
CA HIS A 332 -18.89 -5.80 -5.24
C HIS A 332 -18.86 -5.36 -6.72
N LEU A 333 -17.78 -4.65 -7.05
CA LEU A 333 -17.17 -4.43 -8.37
C LEU A 333 -17.84 -3.58 -9.47
N ALA A 334 -19.04 -2.99 -9.36
CA ALA A 334 -19.47 -2.03 -10.41
C ALA A 334 -20.54 -0.96 -10.10
N GLY A 335 -21.35 -1.06 -9.03
CA GLY A 335 -22.59 -0.27 -8.93
C GLY A 335 -22.46 1.22 -8.54
N LEU A 336 -22.79 1.55 -7.29
CA LEU A 336 -22.87 2.94 -6.78
C LEU A 336 -21.50 3.55 -6.43
N THR A 337 -20.58 3.60 -7.39
CA THR A 337 -19.24 4.15 -7.14
C THR A 337 -19.24 5.68 -6.98
N GLN A 338 -20.19 6.35 -7.63
CA GLN A 338 -20.40 7.80 -7.56
C GLN A 338 -21.90 8.11 -7.55
N ILE A 339 -22.30 9.10 -6.76
CA ILE A 339 -23.67 9.64 -6.77
C ILE A 339 -23.59 11.05 -7.36
N PRO A 340 -24.44 11.39 -8.35
CA PRO A 340 -24.58 12.77 -8.82
C PRO A 340 -24.79 13.75 -7.66
N ALA A 341 -24.20 14.94 -7.74
CA ALA A 341 -24.16 15.87 -6.61
C ALA A 341 -25.57 16.26 -6.10
N ASP A 342 -26.51 16.47 -7.01
CA ASP A 342 -27.92 16.77 -6.72
C ASP A 342 -28.65 15.59 -6.05
N ALA A 343 -28.42 14.37 -6.53
CA ALA A 343 -28.96 13.16 -5.91
C ALA A 343 -28.34 12.90 -4.52
N ALA A 344 -27.04 13.19 -4.36
CA ALA A 344 -26.33 13.09 -3.09
C ALA A 344 -26.88 14.10 -2.05
N ASP A 345 -27.15 15.34 -2.47
CA ASP A 345 -27.77 16.35 -1.62
C ASP A 345 -29.22 15.98 -1.25
N ALA A 346 -29.97 15.41 -2.19
CA ALA A 346 -31.33 14.95 -1.94
C ALA A 346 -31.37 13.81 -0.90
N ILE A 347 -30.54 12.78 -1.07
CA ILE A 347 -30.51 11.65 -0.13
C ILE A 347 -29.91 12.02 1.24
N ALA A 348 -29.08 13.06 1.30
CA ALA A 348 -28.55 13.58 2.56
C ALA A 348 -29.65 14.12 3.51
N SER A 349 -30.82 14.48 2.97
CA SER A 349 -31.98 14.93 3.74
C SER A 349 -32.76 13.79 4.42
N HIS A 350 -32.39 12.53 4.18
CA HIS A 350 -33.01 11.37 4.80
C HIS A 350 -32.94 11.43 6.33
N ALA A 351 -34.07 11.22 7.01
CA ALA A 351 -34.16 11.39 8.46
C ALA A 351 -33.43 10.27 9.24
N GLY A 352 -33.57 9.02 8.79
CA GLY A 352 -32.96 7.85 9.43
C GLY A 352 -31.46 7.68 9.14
N PRO A 353 -30.80 6.68 9.76
CA PRO A 353 -29.41 6.35 9.46
C PRO A 353 -29.21 5.94 8.00
N LEU A 354 -28.21 6.51 7.34
CA LEU A 354 -27.85 6.25 5.95
C LEU A 354 -26.50 5.53 5.86
N ARG A 355 -26.48 4.35 5.23
CA ARG A 355 -25.25 3.59 4.98
C ARG A 355 -24.95 3.49 3.50
N LEU A 356 -23.75 3.94 3.10
CA LEU A 356 -23.26 4.00 1.71
C LEU A 356 -21.87 3.35 1.60
N ASP A 357 -21.75 2.10 2.02
CA ASP A 357 -20.47 1.41 2.19
C ASP A 357 -19.74 1.14 0.85
N GLY A 358 -20.45 1.23 -0.29
CA GLY A 358 -19.89 1.08 -1.64
C GLY A 358 -19.29 2.34 -2.29
N LEU A 359 -19.49 3.52 -1.68
CA LEU A 359 -19.14 4.80 -2.29
C LEU A 359 -17.62 4.94 -2.50
N ARG A 360 -17.20 5.42 -3.68
CA ARG A 360 -15.78 5.67 -4.03
C ARG A 360 -15.47 7.16 -4.25
N ALA A 361 -16.45 7.97 -4.60
CA ALA A 361 -16.30 9.41 -4.72
C ALA A 361 -17.24 10.14 -3.77
N LEU A 362 -16.71 11.09 -3.01
CA LEU A 362 -17.49 11.95 -2.13
C LEU A 362 -17.36 13.41 -2.60
N ALA A 363 -18.41 13.89 -3.25
CA ALA A 363 -18.46 15.22 -3.85
C ALA A 363 -19.35 16.21 -3.06
N SER A 364 -20.42 15.72 -2.43
CA SER A 364 -21.42 16.53 -1.73
C SER A 364 -21.01 16.86 -0.29
N GLY A 365 -21.11 18.14 0.08
CA GLY A 365 -20.97 18.59 1.46
C GLY A 365 -22.09 18.06 2.37
N PRO A 366 -23.38 18.29 2.05
CA PRO A 366 -24.50 17.77 2.82
C PRO A 366 -24.43 16.27 3.08
N LEU A 367 -24.06 15.47 2.08
CA LEU A 367 -23.91 14.02 2.25
C LEU A 367 -22.76 13.67 3.19
N SER A 368 -21.63 14.37 3.09
CA SER A 368 -20.49 14.17 3.99
C SER A 368 -20.87 14.44 5.44
N GLU A 369 -21.59 15.55 5.69
CA GLU A 369 -22.09 15.91 7.01
C GLU A 369 -23.10 14.89 7.55
N LYS A 370 -24.03 14.44 6.70
CA LYS A 370 -25.01 13.41 7.04
C LYS A 370 -24.33 12.10 7.44
N LEU A 371 -23.36 11.61 6.68
CA LEU A 371 -22.63 10.39 6.99
C LEU A 371 -21.87 10.48 8.31
N LEU A 372 -21.22 11.62 8.60
CA LEU A 372 -20.57 11.87 9.89
C LEU A 372 -21.57 11.87 11.05
N ARG A 373 -22.72 12.54 10.86
CA ARG A 373 -23.81 12.60 11.86
C ARG A 373 -24.38 11.22 12.17
N ASP A 374 -24.45 10.36 11.16
CA ASP A 374 -24.86 8.96 11.30
C ASP A 374 -23.75 8.05 11.85
N GLY A 375 -22.59 8.62 12.24
CA GLY A 375 -21.51 7.94 12.94
C GLY A 375 -20.44 7.32 12.03
N ARG A 376 -20.47 7.57 10.71
CA ARG A 376 -19.44 7.06 9.79
C ARG A 376 -18.17 7.89 9.91
N VAL A 377 -17.10 7.25 10.38
CA VAL A 377 -15.73 7.81 10.41
C VAL A 377 -14.75 7.06 9.51
N ASP A 378 -15.17 5.91 8.98
CA ASP A 378 -14.41 5.10 8.03
C ASP A 378 -14.86 5.41 6.58
N PHE A 379 -14.00 6.10 5.85
CA PHE A 379 -14.14 6.43 4.43
C PHE A 379 -13.03 5.76 3.60
N ASP A 380 -12.56 4.59 4.03
CA ASP A 380 -11.41 3.88 3.44
C ASP A 380 -11.60 3.46 1.97
N ARG A 381 -12.83 3.51 1.46
CA ARG A 381 -13.14 3.23 0.06
C ARG A 381 -13.19 4.46 -0.83
N ILE A 382 -13.20 5.65 -0.23
CA ILE A 382 -13.18 6.91 -0.95
C ILE A 382 -11.80 7.07 -1.60
N THR A 383 -11.79 7.09 -2.93
CA THR A 383 -10.62 7.34 -3.76
C THR A 383 -10.61 8.75 -4.35
N LEU A 384 -11.78 9.41 -4.40
CA LEU A 384 -11.95 10.78 -4.91
C LEU A 384 -12.71 11.64 -3.89
N LEU A 385 -12.15 12.78 -3.52
CA LEU A 385 -12.72 13.68 -2.52
C LEU A 385 -12.75 15.11 -3.06
N SER A 386 -13.91 15.78 -3.01
CA SER A 386 -14.02 17.20 -3.40
C SER A 386 -13.58 18.13 -2.27
N PRO A 387 -13.20 19.39 -2.55
CA PRO A 387 -12.89 20.37 -1.50
C PRO A 387 -14.05 20.63 -0.54
N VAL A 388 -15.30 20.62 -1.03
CA VAL A 388 -16.48 20.87 -0.19
C VAL A 388 -16.72 19.69 0.76
N ALA A 389 -16.61 18.45 0.26
CA ALA A 389 -16.69 17.26 1.09
C ALA A 389 -15.53 17.21 2.11
N ALA A 390 -14.30 17.48 1.66
CA ALA A 390 -13.12 17.55 2.53
C ALA A 390 -13.29 18.56 3.67
N SER A 391 -13.96 19.69 3.41
CA SER A 391 -14.20 20.72 4.44
C SER A 391 -15.11 20.20 5.55
N GLN A 392 -16.15 19.45 5.18
CA GLN A 392 -17.06 18.83 6.16
C GLN A 392 -16.34 17.72 6.95
N LEU A 393 -15.55 16.89 6.27
CA LEU A 393 -14.74 15.87 6.93
C LEU A 393 -13.72 16.49 7.90
N ALA A 394 -12.97 17.52 7.47
CA ALA A 394 -11.93 18.15 8.28
C ALA A 394 -12.49 18.82 9.56
N ALA A 395 -13.75 19.24 9.57
CA ALA A 395 -14.42 19.80 10.74
C ALA A 395 -14.72 18.76 11.84
N HIS A 396 -14.69 17.46 11.52
CA HIS A 396 -14.84 16.40 12.51
C HIS A 396 -13.66 16.39 13.50
N ALA A 397 -13.95 16.20 14.79
CA ALA A 397 -12.91 16.25 15.85
C ALA A 397 -12.16 14.92 16.04
N GLY A 398 -12.79 13.80 15.69
CA GLY A 398 -12.26 12.44 15.90
C GLY A 398 -11.37 11.92 14.76
N PRO A 399 -10.88 10.67 14.87
CA PRO A 399 -10.10 10.03 13.81
C PRO A 399 -10.93 9.82 12.55
N LEU A 400 -10.31 9.96 11.38
CA LEU A 400 -10.94 9.71 10.09
C LEU A 400 -10.14 8.69 9.27
N GLY A 401 -10.79 7.62 8.82
CA GLY A 401 -10.24 6.68 7.85
C GLY A 401 -10.40 7.22 6.43
N LEU A 402 -9.30 7.50 5.73
CA LEU A 402 -9.26 7.94 4.32
C LEU A 402 -8.28 7.08 3.53
N ASN A 403 -8.19 5.79 3.88
CA ASN A 403 -7.16 4.89 3.37
C ASN A 403 -7.21 4.67 1.86
N GLY A 404 -8.35 4.92 1.21
CA GLY A 404 -8.54 4.77 -0.24
C GLY A 404 -7.93 5.89 -1.08
N LEU A 405 -7.63 7.05 -0.49
CA LEU A 405 -7.07 8.19 -1.21
C LEU A 405 -5.65 7.86 -1.67
N ARG A 406 -5.41 7.87 -2.99
CA ARG A 406 -4.08 7.66 -3.58
C ARG A 406 -3.44 8.94 -4.11
N ASP A 407 -4.29 9.91 -4.45
CA ASP A 407 -3.91 11.23 -4.89
C ASP A 407 -4.96 12.25 -4.44
N VAL A 408 -4.53 13.48 -4.17
CA VAL A 408 -5.37 14.56 -3.63
C VAL A 408 -4.90 15.90 -4.17
N SER A 409 -5.84 16.74 -4.60
CA SER A 409 -5.54 18.10 -5.06
C SER A 409 -5.02 19.00 -3.94
N ASP A 410 -4.27 20.04 -4.28
CA ASP A 410 -3.71 21.00 -3.30
C ASP A 410 -4.79 21.62 -2.41
N ALA A 411 -5.96 21.90 -2.98
CA ALA A 411 -7.11 22.40 -2.22
C ALA A 411 -7.54 21.41 -1.13
N VAL A 412 -7.71 20.13 -1.48
CA VAL A 412 -8.09 19.06 -0.53
C VAL A 412 -7.00 18.85 0.51
N GLN A 413 -5.73 18.84 0.11
CA GLN A 413 -4.59 18.73 1.03
C GLN A 413 -4.60 19.86 2.07
N SER A 414 -4.78 21.12 1.63
CA SER A 414 -4.79 22.29 2.51
C SER A 414 -5.94 22.28 3.52
N ILE A 415 -7.06 21.64 3.18
CA ILE A 415 -8.23 21.50 4.03
C ILE A 415 -8.01 20.37 5.05
N LEU A 416 -7.58 19.19 4.59
CA LEU A 416 -7.30 18.04 5.47
C LEU A 416 -6.17 18.33 6.46
N LEU A 417 -5.21 19.19 6.11
CA LEU A 417 -4.18 19.65 7.05
C LEU A 417 -4.75 20.40 8.27
N ARG A 418 -5.96 20.98 8.18
CA ARG A 418 -6.62 21.65 9.30
C ARG A 418 -7.35 20.68 10.23
N HIS A 419 -7.52 19.43 9.83
CA HIS A 419 -8.19 18.43 10.64
C HIS A 419 -7.42 18.20 11.95
N PRO A 420 -8.09 18.28 13.12
CA PRO A 420 -7.41 18.18 14.42
C PRO A 420 -6.99 16.75 14.78
N GLY A 421 -7.69 15.73 14.27
CA GLY A 421 -7.45 14.33 14.57
C GLY A 421 -6.40 13.64 13.67
N PRO A 422 -6.10 12.36 13.95
CA PRO A 422 -5.27 11.53 13.09
C PRO A 422 -6.05 11.06 11.85
N LEU A 423 -5.33 10.92 10.72
CA LEU A 423 -5.90 10.49 9.44
C LEU A 423 -5.40 9.09 9.04
N GLY A 424 -6.29 8.21 8.60
CA GLY A 424 -5.93 7.00 7.87
C GLY A 424 -5.60 7.38 6.42
N LEU A 425 -4.34 7.28 5.99
CA LEU A 425 -3.86 7.74 4.68
C LEU A 425 -2.99 6.67 4.01
N SER A 426 -3.27 5.39 4.28
CA SER A 426 -2.41 4.29 3.81
C SER A 426 -2.31 4.22 2.28
N GLY A 427 -3.36 4.53 1.53
CA GLY A 427 -3.31 4.64 0.07
C GLY A 427 -2.36 5.74 -0.42
N LEU A 428 -2.33 6.89 0.26
CA LEU A 428 -1.49 8.04 -0.11
C LEU A 428 -0.03 7.76 0.25
N ALA A 429 0.18 7.08 1.38
CA ALA A 429 1.48 6.59 1.83
C ALA A 429 2.03 5.52 0.86
N ALA A 430 1.20 4.56 0.45
CA ALA A 430 1.55 3.54 -0.53
C ALA A 430 1.93 4.16 -1.88
N ALA A 431 1.17 5.16 -2.34
CA ALA A 431 1.50 5.90 -3.56
C ALA A 431 2.79 6.74 -3.46
N ALA A 432 3.28 6.99 -2.24
CA ALA A 432 4.51 7.74 -1.99
C ALA A 432 5.74 6.85 -1.76
N VAL A 433 5.60 5.51 -1.73
CA VAL A 433 6.71 4.59 -1.43
C VAL A 433 7.88 4.76 -2.41
N SER A 434 7.58 4.88 -3.71
CA SER A 434 8.58 5.03 -4.77
C SER A 434 9.07 6.47 -4.97
N ALA A 435 8.56 7.43 -4.20
CA ALA A 435 8.93 8.82 -4.34
C ALA A 435 10.35 9.06 -3.79
N GLU A 436 11.22 9.65 -4.59
CA GLU A 436 12.55 10.09 -4.14
C GLU A 436 12.50 11.44 -3.42
N GLN A 437 11.49 12.26 -3.75
CA GLN A 437 11.22 13.57 -3.17
C GLN A 437 9.71 13.70 -2.92
N LEU A 438 9.33 14.45 -1.89
CA LEU A 438 7.93 14.75 -1.61
C LEU A 438 7.70 16.25 -1.60
N GLU A 439 6.62 16.67 -2.25
CA GLU A 439 6.12 18.03 -2.15
C GLU A 439 5.82 18.40 -0.69
N PRO A 440 6.13 19.64 -0.24
CA PRO A 440 5.99 20.03 1.16
C PRO A 440 4.58 19.81 1.74
N ALA A 441 3.54 20.08 0.95
CA ALA A 441 2.15 19.88 1.37
C ALA A 441 1.83 18.39 1.59
N ARG A 442 2.29 17.51 0.69
CA ARG A 442 2.11 16.06 0.78
C ARG A 442 2.89 15.49 1.96
N ALA A 443 4.12 15.95 2.20
CA ALA A 443 4.93 15.55 3.34
C ALA A 443 4.24 15.90 4.68
N ARG A 444 3.72 17.12 4.80
CA ARG A 444 2.94 17.55 5.98
C ARG A 444 1.66 16.74 6.16
N LEU A 445 0.94 16.45 5.08
CA LEU A 445 -0.29 15.67 5.19
C LEU A 445 -0.01 14.23 5.64
N LEU A 446 1.02 13.59 5.08
CA LEU A 446 1.45 12.24 5.50
C LEU A 446 1.92 12.20 6.96
N SER A 447 2.46 13.30 7.50
CA SER A 447 2.83 13.37 8.93
C SER A 447 1.64 13.15 9.88
N LYS A 448 0.41 13.43 9.42
CA LYS A 448 -0.84 13.17 10.18
C LYS A 448 -1.32 11.72 10.10
N HIS A 449 -0.66 10.87 9.31
CA HIS A 449 -1.07 9.49 9.17
C HIS A 449 -0.98 8.75 10.51
N SER A 450 -2.02 8.02 10.91
CA SER A 450 -2.03 7.23 12.16
C SER A 450 -1.07 6.02 12.15
N GLY A 451 -0.76 5.46 10.98
CA GLY A 451 0.09 4.27 10.83
C GLY A 451 1.54 4.57 10.45
N PRO A 452 2.40 3.53 10.37
CA PRO A 452 3.79 3.68 9.96
C PRO A 452 3.91 4.08 8.48
N LEU A 453 4.85 4.95 8.16
CA LEU A 453 5.09 5.42 6.79
C LEU A 453 6.21 4.65 6.07
N PRO A 454 5.92 3.85 5.02
CA PRO A 454 6.91 3.07 4.27
C PRO A 454 7.71 3.89 3.24
N LEU A 455 8.25 5.05 3.63
CA LEU A 455 8.93 6.00 2.73
C LEU A 455 10.43 5.70 2.57
N VAL A 456 10.77 4.46 2.20
CA VAL A 456 12.16 3.96 2.21
C VAL A 456 13.04 4.52 1.09
N HIS A 457 12.45 4.97 -0.03
CA HIS A 457 13.17 5.46 -1.21
C HIS A 457 13.41 6.98 -1.22
N LEU A 458 12.95 7.71 -0.20
CA LEU A 458 13.22 9.14 -0.10
C LEU A 458 14.73 9.39 -0.11
N LYS A 459 15.14 10.33 -0.95
CA LYS A 459 16.49 10.88 -1.04
C LYS A 459 16.58 12.27 -0.43
N GLU A 460 15.47 12.97 -0.26
CA GLU A 460 15.43 14.30 0.34
C GLU A 460 14.39 14.39 1.45
N LEU A 461 14.73 15.12 2.52
CA LEU A 461 13.83 15.34 3.64
C LEU A 461 13.89 16.79 4.12
N SER A 462 12.83 17.55 3.84
CA SER A 462 12.72 18.98 4.14
C SER A 462 11.64 19.33 5.17
N SER A 463 10.67 18.43 5.42
CA SER A 463 9.61 18.66 6.40
C SER A 463 10.02 18.16 7.79
N VAL A 464 9.99 19.06 8.77
CA VAL A 464 10.23 18.77 10.19
C VAL A 464 9.14 17.84 10.73
N GLU A 465 7.88 18.08 10.34
CA GLU A 465 6.73 17.31 10.80
C GLU A 465 6.80 15.85 10.29
N LEU A 466 7.13 15.66 9.02
CA LEU A 466 7.35 14.33 8.46
C LEU A 466 8.56 13.63 9.11
N THR A 467 9.65 14.36 9.36
CA THR A 467 10.83 13.82 10.05
C THR A 467 10.45 13.34 11.45
N GLY A 468 9.75 14.17 12.22
CA GLY A 468 9.25 13.82 13.55
C GLY A 468 8.34 12.60 13.51
N LYS A 469 7.47 12.50 12.51
CA LYS A 469 6.61 11.33 12.29
C LYS A 469 7.42 10.06 12.01
N LEU A 470 8.40 10.11 11.11
CA LEU A 470 9.24 8.95 10.79
C LEU A 470 10.03 8.48 12.01
N LEU A 471 10.56 9.40 12.81
CA LEU A 471 11.23 9.08 14.07
C LEU A 471 10.26 8.46 15.08
N ALA A 472 9.03 8.98 15.19
CA ALA A 472 7.99 8.44 16.06
C ALA A 472 7.54 7.03 15.63
N ASP A 473 7.59 6.74 14.32
CA ASP A 473 7.38 5.39 13.76
C ASP A 473 8.54 4.43 14.03
N GLY A 474 9.59 4.89 14.71
CA GLY A 474 10.77 4.09 15.05
C GLY A 474 11.79 3.99 13.92
N ARG A 475 11.68 4.80 12.86
CA ARG A 475 12.69 4.82 11.79
C ARG A 475 14.00 5.39 12.32
N ARG A 476 15.06 4.57 12.26
CA ARG A 476 16.44 4.95 12.61
C ARG A 476 17.37 4.99 11.41
N ASP A 477 17.00 4.32 10.33
CA ASP A 477 17.78 4.27 9.09
C ASP A 477 17.29 5.30 8.08
N PHE A 478 18.15 6.28 7.85
CA PHE A 478 18.03 7.35 6.87
C PHE A 478 19.17 7.28 5.84
N SER A 479 19.79 6.12 5.64
CA SER A 479 20.92 5.95 4.70
C SER A 479 20.56 6.26 3.25
N ALA A 480 19.28 6.18 2.87
CA ALA A 480 18.81 6.58 1.54
C ALA A 480 18.78 8.12 1.35
N ILE A 481 18.71 8.88 2.44
CA ILE A 481 18.60 10.34 2.42
C ILE A 481 19.97 10.94 2.07
N LYS A 482 20.00 11.71 0.99
CA LYS A 482 21.17 12.43 0.48
C LYS A 482 21.20 13.87 0.94
N SER A 483 20.05 14.52 1.06
CA SER A 483 19.96 15.92 1.46
C SER A 483 18.82 16.17 2.46
N VAL A 484 19.05 17.13 3.35
CA VAL A 484 18.07 17.60 4.34
C VAL A 484 18.10 19.12 4.47
N SER A 485 16.99 19.70 4.93
CA SER A 485 16.98 21.12 5.34
C SER A 485 17.68 21.31 6.69
N LEU A 486 18.10 22.53 7.00
CA LEU A 486 18.79 22.82 8.27
C LEU A 486 17.90 22.53 9.49
N GLU A 487 16.60 22.80 9.40
CA GLU A 487 15.63 22.53 10.47
C GLU A 487 15.46 21.01 10.71
N VAL A 488 15.58 20.21 9.64
CA VAL A 488 15.58 18.75 9.73
C VAL A 488 16.88 18.25 10.37
N GLU A 489 18.04 18.84 10.07
CA GLU A 489 19.30 18.52 10.76
C GLU A 489 19.17 18.71 12.28
N GLU A 490 18.61 19.83 12.73
CA GLU A 490 18.36 20.11 14.16
C GLU A 490 17.32 19.17 14.80
N THR A 491 16.38 18.67 14.00
CA THR A 491 15.38 17.70 14.47
C THR A 491 16.00 16.32 14.67
N LEU A 492 16.84 15.87 13.72
CA LEU A 492 17.61 14.64 13.84
C LEU A 492 18.62 14.70 14.99
N ALA A 493 19.29 15.84 15.17
CA ALA A 493 20.29 16.05 16.23
C ALA A 493 19.70 15.87 17.64
N ARG A 494 18.44 16.25 17.85
CA ARG A 494 17.75 16.14 19.15
C ARG A 494 17.18 14.75 19.44
N HIS A 495 17.21 13.83 18.48
CA HIS A 495 16.63 12.51 18.68
C HIS A 495 17.48 11.66 19.64
N ALA A 496 16.86 11.03 20.64
CA ALA A 496 17.61 10.35 21.71
C ALA A 496 18.32 9.05 21.24
N SER A 497 17.74 8.32 20.29
CA SER A 497 18.31 7.05 19.82
C SER A 497 19.39 7.27 18.76
N PRO A 498 20.32 6.31 18.58
CA PRO A 498 21.29 6.35 17.49
C PRO A 498 20.62 6.35 16.12
N LEU A 499 21.13 7.17 15.20
CA LEU A 499 20.65 7.32 13.83
C LEU A 499 21.69 6.84 12.81
N ILE A 500 21.24 6.16 11.76
CA ILE A 500 22.09 5.76 10.63
C ILE A 500 21.77 6.72 9.48
N VAL A 501 22.68 7.65 9.18
CA VAL A 501 22.44 8.72 8.20
C VAL A 501 23.58 8.80 7.18
N ASN A 502 24.05 7.64 6.72
CA ASN A 502 25.29 7.52 5.95
C ASN A 502 25.21 8.11 4.53
N GLY A 503 24.00 8.28 3.98
CA GLY A 503 23.79 8.79 2.62
C GLY A 503 23.94 10.30 2.46
N LEU A 504 23.96 11.06 3.56
CA LEU A 504 24.04 12.53 3.48
C LEU A 504 25.28 12.96 2.71
N THR A 505 25.07 13.90 1.79
CA THR A 505 26.12 14.52 0.98
C THR A 505 26.52 15.91 1.49
N LEU A 506 25.71 16.47 2.38
CA LEU A 506 25.88 17.81 2.95
C LEU A 506 25.49 17.80 4.43
N ILE A 507 26.35 18.36 5.28
CA ILE A 507 26.03 18.63 6.69
C ILE A 507 26.37 20.09 7.01
N ARG A 508 25.40 20.81 7.56
CA ARG A 508 25.53 22.23 7.91
C ARG A 508 25.57 22.48 9.41
N SER A 509 24.90 21.65 10.19
CA SER A 509 24.76 21.83 11.62
C SER A 509 25.87 21.13 12.41
N GLY A 510 26.50 21.86 13.32
CA GLY A 510 27.39 21.27 14.31
C GLY A 510 26.68 20.33 15.29
N SER A 511 25.38 20.56 15.58
CA SER A 511 24.60 19.71 16.49
C SER A 511 24.38 18.32 15.89
N LEU A 512 24.04 18.24 14.60
CA LEU A 512 23.91 16.97 13.88
C LEU A 512 25.25 16.24 13.80
N THR A 513 26.34 16.93 13.47
CA THR A 513 27.68 16.31 13.45
C THR A 513 28.06 15.72 14.81
N THR A 514 27.81 16.48 15.89
CA THR A 514 28.07 16.03 17.27
C THR A 514 27.28 14.77 17.57
N LYS A 515 25.99 14.75 17.22
CA LYS A 515 25.12 13.60 17.38
C LYS A 515 25.61 12.38 16.61
N LEU A 516 25.96 12.56 15.33
CA LEU A 516 26.43 11.46 14.48
C LEU A 516 27.73 10.84 14.99
N LEU A 517 28.67 11.67 15.45
CA LEU A 517 29.90 11.18 16.08
C LEU A 517 29.61 10.45 17.39
N ALA A 518 28.70 10.98 18.23
CA ALA A 518 28.27 10.32 19.46
C ALA A 518 27.54 8.99 19.21
N ASP A 519 26.85 8.87 18.07
CA ASP A 519 26.23 7.63 17.58
C ASP A 519 27.25 6.64 17.01
N GLY A 520 28.54 7.00 16.97
CA GLY A 520 29.63 6.16 16.49
C GLY A 520 29.88 6.24 14.98
N ARG A 521 29.28 7.20 14.27
CA ARG A 521 29.56 7.39 12.84
C ARG A 521 30.96 7.99 12.65
N THR A 522 31.87 7.20 12.07
CA THR A 522 33.21 7.65 11.66
C THR A 522 33.37 7.74 10.14
N ASN A 523 32.42 7.20 9.37
CA ASN A 523 32.43 7.27 7.91
C ASN A 523 31.59 8.45 7.38
N PHE A 524 32.28 9.43 6.81
CA PHE A 524 31.71 10.62 6.16
C PHE A 524 32.07 10.68 4.66
N ASP A 525 32.35 9.54 4.03
CA ASP A 525 32.79 9.45 2.63
C ASP A 525 31.78 10.01 1.62
N ALA A 526 30.49 10.01 1.97
CA ALA A 526 29.44 10.56 1.11
C ALA A 526 29.39 12.10 1.15
N ILE A 527 29.98 12.73 2.17
CA ILE A 527 29.92 14.18 2.36
C ILE A 527 30.82 14.86 1.34
N VAL A 528 30.24 15.76 0.55
CA VAL A 528 30.97 16.62 -0.41
C VAL A 528 30.95 18.09 0.01
N ILE A 529 30.00 18.48 0.88
CA ILE A 529 29.91 19.84 1.40
C ILE A 529 29.79 19.79 2.92
N LEU A 530 30.66 20.52 3.60
CA LEU A 530 30.71 20.61 5.06
C LEU A 530 30.79 22.08 5.46
N SER A 531 29.90 22.54 6.34
CA SER A 531 29.99 23.90 6.90
C SER A 531 31.15 24.03 7.88
N ASP A 532 31.59 25.26 8.17
CA ASP A 532 32.60 25.52 9.20
C ASP A 532 32.16 25.03 10.58
N GLN A 533 30.88 25.13 10.93
CA GLN A 533 30.35 24.63 12.20
C GLN A 533 30.46 23.11 12.31
N ALA A 534 30.07 22.40 11.25
CA ALA A 534 30.18 20.95 11.20
C ALA A 534 31.65 20.50 11.17
N GLY A 535 32.50 21.20 10.42
CA GLY A 535 33.94 20.95 10.35
C GLY A 535 34.65 21.17 11.68
N ALA A 536 34.30 22.23 12.42
CA ALA A 536 34.87 22.49 13.75
C ALA A 536 34.60 21.35 14.73
N VAL A 537 33.41 20.76 14.69
CA VAL A 537 33.06 19.59 15.52
C VAL A 537 33.90 18.37 15.12
N MET A 538 34.04 18.09 13.82
CA MET A 538 34.89 16.97 13.35
C MET A 538 36.36 17.18 13.72
N ALA A 539 36.87 18.41 13.65
CA ALA A 539 38.24 18.73 14.03
C ALA A 539 38.53 18.49 15.52
N GLY A 540 37.53 18.73 16.39
CA GLY A 540 37.60 18.49 17.83
C GLY A 540 37.42 17.02 18.25
N TYR A 541 37.00 16.15 17.33
CA TYR A 541 36.88 14.72 17.59
C TYR A 541 38.26 14.05 17.69
N SER A 542 38.45 13.20 18.71
CA SER A 542 39.75 12.58 18.98
C SER A 542 40.04 11.33 18.13
N GLY A 543 39.02 10.73 17.52
CA GLY A 543 39.17 9.57 16.64
C GLY A 543 39.44 9.94 15.19
N LEU A 544 39.81 8.94 14.38
CA LEU A 544 39.93 9.09 12.93
C LEU A 544 38.56 9.09 12.24
N VAL A 545 38.47 9.82 11.14
CA VAL A 545 37.27 9.90 10.30
C VAL A 545 37.62 9.62 8.84
N SER A 546 36.75 8.84 8.17
CA SER A 546 36.86 8.62 6.73
C SER A 546 36.16 9.76 5.99
N LEU A 547 36.89 10.43 5.10
CA LEU A 547 36.48 11.67 4.45
C LEU A 547 36.75 11.62 2.93
N ARG A 548 36.60 10.46 2.29
CA ARG A 548 37.12 10.22 0.93
C ARG A 548 36.68 11.26 -0.11
N ALA A 549 35.41 11.68 -0.11
CA ALA A 549 34.93 12.67 -1.08
C ALA A 549 35.45 14.09 -0.79
N ILE A 550 35.58 14.47 0.49
CA ILE A 550 36.20 15.75 0.89
C ILE A 550 37.69 15.75 0.54
N VAL A 551 38.40 14.64 0.77
CA VAL A 551 39.80 14.49 0.38
C VAL A 551 39.94 14.64 -1.13
N ALA A 552 39.14 13.92 -1.93
CA ALA A 552 39.18 14.04 -3.38
C ALA A 552 38.92 15.48 -3.88
N LEU A 553 38.02 16.22 -3.21
CA LEU A 553 37.78 17.63 -3.50
C LEU A 553 39.02 18.49 -3.18
N ALA A 554 39.63 18.27 -2.00
CA ALA A 554 40.84 18.98 -1.59
C ALA A 554 42.06 18.65 -2.46
N GLU A 555 42.18 17.42 -2.96
CA GLU A 555 43.24 17.01 -3.89
C GLU A 555 43.10 17.67 -5.27
N ALA A 556 41.88 18.08 -5.64
CA ALA A 556 41.58 18.76 -6.91
C ALA A 556 41.59 20.30 -6.79
N ASP A 557 41.51 20.86 -5.59
CA ASP A 557 41.44 22.30 -5.34
C ASP A 557 42.83 22.92 -5.11
N ALA A 558 43.03 24.14 -5.60
CA ALA A 558 44.26 24.91 -5.38
C ALA A 558 44.25 25.68 -4.05
N THR A 559 43.10 25.76 -3.37
CA THR A 559 42.88 26.52 -2.15
C THR A 559 42.40 25.63 -1.01
N LEU A 560 42.91 25.89 0.21
CA LEU A 560 42.53 25.15 1.40
C LEU A 560 42.43 26.10 2.60
N SER A 561 41.23 26.22 3.17
CA SER A 561 41.00 27.02 4.37
C SER A 561 41.51 26.31 5.63
N GLU A 562 41.69 27.07 6.72
CA GLU A 562 42.14 26.54 8.01
C GLU A 562 41.18 25.48 8.58
N SER A 563 39.88 25.75 8.53
CA SER A 563 38.83 24.83 8.98
C SER A 563 38.94 23.49 8.26
N TRP A 564 39.11 23.53 6.94
CA TRP A 564 39.20 22.34 6.10
C TRP A 564 40.49 21.58 6.34
N ALA A 565 41.63 22.27 6.51
CA ALA A 565 42.89 21.62 6.87
C ALA A 565 42.81 20.87 8.21
N ARG A 566 42.15 21.43 9.22
CA ARG A 566 41.93 20.74 10.51
C ARG A 566 41.09 19.47 10.36
N VAL A 567 40.08 19.50 9.48
CA VAL A 567 39.24 18.33 9.19
C VAL A 567 40.04 17.26 8.44
N LEU A 568 40.77 17.66 7.39
CA LEU A 568 41.61 16.76 6.60
C LEU A 568 42.71 16.10 7.44
N ALA A 569 43.28 16.81 8.42
CA ALA A 569 44.30 16.25 9.30
C ALA A 569 43.82 14.99 10.06
N ARG A 570 42.50 14.80 10.22
CA ARG A 570 41.89 13.62 10.85
C ARG A 570 41.64 12.45 9.90
N HIS A 571 41.94 12.61 8.61
CA HIS A 571 41.76 11.57 7.62
C HIS A 571 42.68 10.37 7.89
N ASP A 572 42.12 9.16 7.78
CA ASP A 572 42.88 7.91 7.79
C ASP A 572 43.35 7.57 6.37
N GLY A 573 44.56 7.99 6.01
CA GLY A 573 45.14 7.77 4.69
C GLY A 573 46.08 8.88 4.24
N PRO A 574 46.77 8.70 3.10
CA PRO A 574 47.62 9.75 2.54
C PRO A 574 46.79 10.94 2.04
N LEU A 575 47.33 12.15 2.18
CA LEU A 575 46.75 13.37 1.63
C LEU A 575 47.58 13.86 0.46
N ARG A 576 47.03 13.83 -0.76
CA ARG A 576 47.75 14.24 -1.98
C ARG A 576 47.36 15.65 -2.44
N LEU A 577 47.78 16.65 -1.69
CA LEU A 577 47.42 18.05 -1.90
C LEU A 577 48.32 18.75 -2.93
N ASN A 578 48.54 18.07 -4.07
CA ASN A 578 49.52 18.44 -5.09
C ASN A 578 49.10 19.66 -5.95
N GLN A 579 47.87 20.15 -5.82
CA GLN A 579 47.40 21.37 -6.51
C GLN A 579 47.63 22.65 -5.69
N ILE A 580 47.97 22.52 -4.41
CA ILE A 580 48.24 23.67 -3.54
C ILE A 580 49.57 24.31 -3.93
N LYS A 581 49.51 25.52 -4.48
CA LYS A 581 50.71 26.30 -4.87
C LYS A 581 51.28 27.15 -3.74
N GLN A 582 50.42 27.58 -2.81
CA GLN A 582 50.77 28.39 -1.66
C GLN A 582 50.06 27.84 -0.43
N LEU A 583 50.81 27.63 0.65
CA LEU A 583 50.28 27.09 1.89
C LEU A 583 50.54 28.07 3.04
N PRO A 584 49.52 28.80 3.51
CA PRO A 584 49.63 29.66 4.68
C PRO A 584 50.06 28.89 5.93
N SER A 585 50.80 29.54 6.83
CA SER A 585 51.38 28.88 8.01
C SER A 585 50.35 28.28 8.96
N PHE A 586 49.18 28.91 9.12
CA PHE A 586 48.09 28.36 9.94
C PHE A 586 47.47 27.09 9.33
N THR A 587 47.30 27.04 8.00
CA THR A 587 46.84 25.85 7.28
C THR A 587 47.89 24.74 7.35
N ALA A 588 49.18 25.09 7.21
CA ALA A 588 50.29 24.17 7.38
C ALA A 588 50.34 23.57 8.79
N ALA A 589 50.13 24.39 9.83
CA ALA A 589 50.12 23.93 11.22
C ALA A 589 48.95 22.95 11.47
N ALA A 590 47.79 23.21 10.87
CA ALA A 590 46.66 22.28 10.92
C ALA A 590 46.99 20.95 10.24
N LEU A 591 47.54 20.97 9.02
CA LEU A 591 47.94 19.77 8.28
C LEU A 591 49.08 19.01 8.97
N ALA A 592 49.98 19.69 9.68
CA ALA A 592 51.09 19.04 10.38
C ALA A 592 50.62 18.08 11.49
N SER A 593 49.37 18.20 11.95
CA SER A 593 48.76 17.25 12.89
C SER A 593 48.34 15.93 12.25
N HIS A 594 48.40 15.82 10.92
CA HIS A 594 48.10 14.60 10.19
C HIS A 594 49.15 13.53 10.47
N PRO A 595 48.76 12.29 10.83
CA PRO A 595 49.73 11.24 11.16
C PRO A 595 50.32 10.53 9.93
N GLY A 596 49.70 10.68 8.75
CA GLY A 596 50.02 9.93 7.54
C GLY A 596 51.00 10.63 6.60
N ARG A 597 51.02 10.18 5.34
CA ARG A 597 51.82 10.82 4.28
C ARG A 597 51.12 12.09 3.80
N LEU A 598 51.88 13.18 3.71
CA LEU A 598 51.44 14.46 3.19
C LEU A 598 52.23 14.79 1.91
N GLU A 599 51.55 14.79 0.76
CA GLU A 599 52.14 15.21 -0.52
C GLU A 599 51.74 16.64 -0.85
N LEU A 600 52.74 17.53 -0.92
CA LEU A 600 52.57 18.95 -1.20
C LEU A 600 53.40 19.36 -2.42
N ASN A 601 53.37 18.53 -3.46
CA ASN A 601 54.18 18.72 -4.67
C ASN A 601 53.73 19.89 -5.53
N GLY A 602 52.65 20.59 -5.17
CA GLY A 602 52.24 21.83 -5.85
C GLY A 602 53.03 23.05 -5.40
N LEU A 603 53.70 22.98 -4.24
CA LEU A 603 54.40 24.10 -3.64
C LEU A 603 55.60 24.51 -4.49
N THR A 604 55.64 25.78 -4.88
CA THR A 604 56.75 26.36 -5.65
C THR A 604 57.77 27.08 -4.77
N GLN A 605 57.37 27.43 -3.55
CA GLN A 605 58.17 28.14 -2.56
C GLN A 605 57.81 27.60 -1.18
N LEU A 606 58.76 27.61 -0.26
CA LEU A 606 58.53 27.24 1.13
C LEU A 606 58.96 28.39 2.06
N PRO A 607 58.03 29.28 2.45
CA PRO A 607 58.32 30.35 3.40
C PRO A 607 58.66 29.81 4.79
N LEU A 608 59.49 30.54 5.54
CA LEU A 608 59.96 30.14 6.88
C LEU A 608 58.84 29.72 7.83
N ALA A 609 57.75 30.49 7.91
CA ALA A 609 56.64 30.19 8.82
C ALA A 609 55.93 28.88 8.45
N THR A 610 55.83 28.57 7.15
CA THR A 610 55.26 27.32 6.65
C THR A 610 56.23 26.15 6.90
N ALA A 611 57.54 26.35 6.69
CA ALA A 611 58.57 25.37 7.02
C ALA A 611 58.57 25.00 8.51
N GLN A 612 58.46 26.01 9.39
CA GLN A 612 58.37 25.81 10.84
C GLN A 612 57.12 25.03 11.22
N ALA A 613 55.97 25.36 10.64
CA ALA A 613 54.73 24.64 10.89
C ALA A 613 54.84 23.16 10.47
N LEU A 614 55.34 22.90 9.25
CA LEU A 614 55.51 21.54 8.73
C LEU A 614 56.57 20.74 9.50
N SER A 615 57.55 21.38 10.16
CA SER A 615 58.56 20.67 10.98
C SER A 615 57.97 19.91 12.16
N SER A 616 56.72 20.19 12.55
CA SER A 616 56.01 19.45 13.62
C SER A 616 55.30 18.18 13.12
N HIS A 617 55.27 17.95 11.80
CA HIS A 617 54.64 16.79 11.19
C HIS A 617 55.47 15.52 11.41
N ALA A 618 54.82 14.43 11.83
CA ALA A 618 55.50 13.19 12.15
C ALA A 618 55.59 12.17 11.00
N GLY A 619 54.69 12.28 10.01
CA GLY A 619 54.58 11.34 8.90
C GLY A 619 55.60 11.59 7.78
N VAL A 620 55.35 11.00 6.61
CA VAL A 620 56.18 11.23 5.41
C VAL A 620 55.77 12.55 4.75
N LEU A 621 56.74 13.42 4.48
CA LEU A 621 56.50 14.71 3.83
C LEU A 621 57.15 14.74 2.43
N ASP A 622 56.30 14.80 1.41
CA ASP A 622 56.70 14.78 0.01
C ASP A 622 56.61 16.20 -0.59
N LEU A 623 57.77 16.75 -0.97
CA LEU A 623 57.95 18.07 -1.59
C LEU A 623 58.76 17.94 -2.90
N TYR A 624 58.44 16.93 -3.72
CA TYR A 624 59.22 16.51 -4.88
C TYR A 624 59.44 17.59 -5.95
N ARG A 625 58.57 18.61 -6.04
CA ARG A 625 58.67 19.69 -7.04
C ARG A 625 59.11 21.03 -6.47
N LEU A 626 59.47 21.07 -5.18
CA LEU A 626 59.92 22.30 -4.56
C LEU A 626 61.35 22.62 -5.02
N GLU A 627 61.50 23.65 -5.86
CA GLU A 627 62.80 24.00 -6.45
C GLU A 627 63.60 24.99 -5.59
N LEU A 628 62.92 25.97 -5.00
CA LEU A 628 63.56 27.06 -4.25
C LEU A 628 63.19 27.01 -2.76
N VAL A 629 64.24 27.00 -1.94
CA VAL A 629 64.14 27.07 -0.48
C VAL A 629 65.24 28.00 0.00
N ASP A 630 64.88 29.01 0.79
CA ASP A 630 65.86 29.91 1.39
C ASP A 630 66.51 29.27 2.62
N VAL A 631 67.71 29.72 2.97
CA VAL A 631 68.52 29.17 4.06
C VAL A 631 67.77 29.06 5.40
N PRO A 632 66.97 30.05 5.85
CA PRO A 632 66.17 29.91 7.06
C PRO A 632 65.15 28.77 6.98
N SER A 633 64.49 28.57 5.83
CA SER A 633 63.52 27.50 5.65
C SER A 633 64.20 26.13 5.53
N GLU A 634 65.40 26.04 4.94
CA GLU A 634 66.21 24.83 4.97
C GLU A 634 66.49 24.40 6.43
N GLN A 635 66.91 25.34 7.29
CA GLN A 635 67.17 25.07 8.71
C GLN A 635 65.91 24.64 9.49
N ALA A 636 64.75 25.20 9.14
CA ALA A 636 63.49 24.86 9.79
C ALA A 636 63.00 23.46 9.37
N ILE A 637 62.94 23.19 8.06
CA ILE A 637 62.39 21.94 7.55
C ILE A 637 63.29 20.74 7.82
N ALA A 638 64.61 20.95 7.96
CA ALA A 638 65.55 19.90 8.36
C ALA A 638 65.23 19.25 9.71
N LYS A 639 64.45 19.95 10.57
CA LYS A 639 63.99 19.43 11.87
C LYS A 639 62.80 18.48 11.77
N HIS A 640 62.23 18.30 10.58
CA HIS A 640 61.11 17.39 10.36
C HIS A 640 61.48 15.97 10.83
N PRO A 641 60.73 15.37 11.78
CA PRO A 641 61.10 14.09 12.39
C PRO A 641 60.90 12.89 11.46
N GLY A 642 59.93 12.94 10.54
CA GLY A 642 59.67 11.87 9.58
C GLY A 642 60.50 11.96 8.30
N PRO A 643 60.37 11.01 7.36
CA PRO A 643 61.06 11.07 6.06
C PRO A 643 60.65 12.30 5.25
N LEU A 644 61.64 13.00 4.68
CA LEU A 644 61.50 14.22 3.91
C LEU A 644 62.04 14.01 2.49
N HIS A 645 61.20 14.15 1.47
CA HIS A 645 61.62 14.02 0.07
C HIS A 645 61.55 15.36 -0.67
N MET A 646 62.65 15.75 -1.31
CA MET A 646 62.85 17.07 -1.91
C MET A 646 63.68 17.00 -3.20
N ASP A 647 63.27 16.15 -4.15
CA ASP A 647 64.14 15.75 -5.27
C ASP A 647 64.45 16.89 -6.25
N ALA A 648 63.53 17.83 -6.45
CA ALA A 648 63.70 18.94 -7.40
C ALA A 648 64.44 20.17 -6.85
N ILE A 649 64.94 20.17 -5.60
CA ILE A 649 65.65 21.34 -5.08
C ILE A 649 66.81 21.72 -6.00
N ALA A 650 66.86 23.00 -6.38
CA ALA A 650 67.90 23.52 -7.25
C ALA A 650 69.12 24.00 -6.46
N SER A 651 68.95 24.27 -5.16
CA SER A 651 70.03 24.74 -4.29
C SER A 651 69.97 24.11 -2.91
N LEU A 652 71.13 23.83 -2.32
CA LEU A 652 71.25 23.26 -0.98
C LEU A 652 72.47 23.85 -0.26
N HIS A 653 72.26 24.55 0.86
CA HIS A 653 73.33 25.33 1.50
C HIS A 653 73.66 24.89 2.92
N THR A 654 72.66 24.41 3.66
CA THR A 654 72.79 24.13 5.08
C THR A 654 73.26 22.71 5.35
N GLU A 655 74.13 22.57 6.36
CA GLU A 655 74.52 21.26 6.90
C GLU A 655 73.28 20.47 7.36
N ALA A 656 72.35 21.14 8.04
CA ALA A 656 71.15 20.51 8.61
C ALA A 656 70.28 19.83 7.55
N LEU A 657 69.94 20.54 6.46
CA LEU A 657 69.10 19.95 5.42
C LEU A 657 69.86 18.88 4.62
N ALA A 658 71.15 19.10 4.31
CA ALA A 658 71.95 18.10 3.64
C ALA A 658 72.03 16.79 4.44
N ALA A 659 72.28 16.89 5.75
CA ALA A 659 72.33 15.73 6.65
C ALA A 659 70.97 15.03 6.73
N LYS A 660 69.87 15.78 6.79
CA LYS A 660 68.51 15.25 6.80
C LYS A 660 68.20 14.46 5.52
N LEU A 661 68.47 15.03 4.35
CA LEU A 661 68.19 14.38 3.07
C LEU A 661 69.02 13.10 2.87
N VAL A 662 70.29 13.12 3.26
CA VAL A 662 71.16 11.93 3.23
C VAL A 662 70.64 10.87 4.21
N ALA A 663 70.28 11.25 5.43
CA ALA A 663 69.73 10.32 6.43
C ALA A 663 68.41 9.69 5.98
N ASP A 664 67.59 10.42 5.22
CA ASP A 664 66.35 9.93 4.61
C ASP A 664 66.58 9.12 3.33
N GLY A 665 67.84 8.85 2.96
CA GLY A 665 68.22 7.94 1.89
C GLY A 665 68.41 8.58 0.51
N ARG A 666 68.51 9.93 0.42
CA ARG A 666 68.83 10.59 -0.84
C ARG A 666 70.27 10.33 -1.25
N THR A 667 70.46 9.70 -2.41
CA THR A 667 71.77 9.40 -2.99
C THR A 667 72.08 10.20 -4.25
N ASP A 668 71.06 10.77 -4.91
CA ASP A 668 71.21 11.53 -6.16
C ASP A 668 70.99 13.02 -5.93
N PHE A 669 72.01 13.81 -6.27
CA PHE A 669 72.04 15.27 -6.18
C PHE A 669 72.26 15.92 -7.57
N SER A 670 72.05 15.18 -8.65
CA SER A 670 72.26 15.61 -10.04
C SER A 670 71.41 16.80 -10.48
N ARG A 671 70.37 17.16 -9.71
CA ARG A 671 69.51 18.33 -9.99
C ARG A 671 70.00 19.62 -9.33
N LEU A 672 70.94 19.54 -8.38
CA LEU A 672 71.49 20.73 -7.73
C LEU A 672 72.22 21.58 -8.76
N GLN A 673 71.83 22.85 -8.87
CA GLN A 673 72.49 23.87 -9.68
C GLN A 673 73.46 24.71 -8.83
N SER A 674 73.25 24.75 -7.51
CA SER A 674 74.11 25.43 -6.53
C SER A 674 74.20 24.62 -5.24
N ILE A 675 75.37 24.61 -4.61
CA ILE A 675 75.59 23.95 -3.32
C ILE A 675 76.52 24.80 -2.44
N GLY A 676 76.21 24.93 -1.16
CA GLY A 676 77.07 25.62 -0.18
C GLY A 676 78.13 24.70 0.41
N GLY A 677 79.27 25.26 0.88
CA GLY A 677 80.38 24.48 1.45
C GLY A 677 79.96 23.53 2.58
N ASN A 678 79.09 23.98 3.49
CA ASN A 678 78.57 23.16 4.59
C ASN A 678 77.74 21.95 4.09
N ALA A 679 76.87 22.15 3.10
CA ALA A 679 76.10 21.07 2.50
C ALA A 679 77.01 20.10 1.72
N ALA A 680 77.97 20.63 0.96
CA ALA A 680 78.95 19.83 0.22
C ALA A 680 79.79 18.95 1.16
N ALA A 681 80.20 19.48 2.31
CA ALA A 681 80.94 18.72 3.32
C ALA A 681 80.17 17.51 3.87
N VAL A 682 78.83 17.61 3.94
CA VAL A 682 77.97 16.50 4.38
C VAL A 682 77.81 15.47 3.27
N ILE A 683 77.46 15.91 2.07
CA ILE A 683 77.20 15.00 0.95
C ILE A 683 78.49 14.30 0.49
N ALA A 684 79.65 14.94 0.59
CA ALA A 684 80.93 14.29 0.30
C ALA A 684 81.22 13.08 1.22
N ARG A 685 80.57 12.96 2.39
CA ARG A 685 80.74 11.82 3.30
C ARG A 685 79.88 10.61 2.94
N THR A 686 79.02 10.70 1.92
CA THR A 686 78.24 9.55 1.46
C THR A 686 79.14 8.48 0.85
N GLU A 687 78.62 7.25 0.78
CA GLU A 687 79.28 6.13 0.10
C GLU A 687 78.71 5.95 -1.32
N GLY A 688 79.48 5.32 -2.20
CA GLY A 688 79.11 5.10 -3.60
C GLY A 688 79.41 6.31 -4.50
N THR A 689 78.84 6.32 -5.70
CA THR A 689 79.04 7.40 -6.67
C THR A 689 78.17 8.61 -6.34
N LEU A 690 78.79 9.79 -6.25
CA LEU A 690 78.11 11.06 -6.04
C LEU A 690 77.85 11.76 -7.38
N PHE A 691 76.57 11.88 -7.75
CA PHE A 691 76.14 12.58 -8.95
C PHE A 691 75.75 14.03 -8.61
N LEU A 692 76.47 14.98 -9.22
CA LEU A 692 76.25 16.44 -9.11
C LEU A 692 76.23 17.09 -10.50
N ASP A 693 75.71 16.36 -11.48
CA ASP A 693 75.70 16.74 -12.89
C ASP A 693 74.85 17.98 -13.24
N GLY A 694 74.14 18.55 -12.26
CA GLY A 694 73.38 19.79 -12.41
C GLY A 694 74.20 21.04 -12.14
N LEU A 695 75.36 20.90 -11.46
CA LEU A 695 76.23 22.02 -11.13
C LEU A 695 76.84 22.57 -12.42
N ARG A 696 76.66 23.87 -12.66
CA ARG A 696 77.26 24.56 -13.83
C ARG A 696 78.53 25.34 -13.48
N ASP A 697 78.67 25.69 -12.21
CA ASP A 697 79.85 26.34 -11.65
C ASP A 697 80.23 25.63 -10.35
N LEU A 698 81.52 25.66 -10.00
CA LEU A 698 82.06 25.00 -8.83
C LEU A 698 82.96 25.97 -8.05
N PRO A 699 82.43 26.65 -7.02
CA PRO A 699 83.24 27.50 -6.15
C PRO A 699 84.40 26.73 -5.52
N ASP A 700 85.55 27.38 -5.36
CA ASP A 700 86.77 26.74 -4.84
C ASP A 700 86.55 26.06 -3.47
N GLU A 701 85.78 26.69 -2.57
CA GLU A 701 85.43 26.10 -1.27
C GLU A 701 84.66 24.77 -1.41
N VAL A 702 83.70 24.73 -2.34
CA VAL A 702 82.90 23.52 -2.61
C VAL A 702 83.79 22.44 -3.24
N ALA A 703 84.70 22.80 -4.14
CA ALA A 703 85.64 21.87 -4.76
C ALA A 703 86.51 21.16 -3.71
N ILE A 704 86.98 21.88 -2.68
CA ILE A 704 87.77 21.30 -1.58
C ILE A 704 86.92 20.28 -0.80
N MET A 705 85.65 20.60 -0.51
CA MET A 705 84.77 19.68 0.23
C MET A 705 84.45 18.43 -0.58
N LEU A 706 84.12 18.56 -1.87
CA LEU A 706 83.79 17.43 -2.74
C LEU A 706 85.01 16.54 -3.03
N ALA A 707 86.22 17.09 -3.10
CA ALA A 707 87.43 16.30 -3.28
C ALA A 707 87.71 15.32 -2.12
N ALA A 708 87.13 15.55 -0.94
CA ALA A 708 87.23 14.64 0.19
C ALA A 708 86.31 13.40 0.06
N HIS A 709 85.47 13.33 -0.97
CA HIS A 709 84.62 12.18 -1.24
C HIS A 709 85.46 10.93 -1.52
N ARG A 710 85.00 9.77 -1.03
CA ARG A 710 85.75 8.51 -1.10
C ARG A 710 85.29 7.57 -2.22
N GLY A 711 84.14 7.84 -2.82
CA GLY A 711 83.64 7.13 -4.00
C GLY A 711 83.93 7.89 -5.28
N ASP A 712 83.17 7.57 -6.33
CA ASP A 712 83.32 8.23 -7.63
C ASP A 712 82.54 9.53 -7.66
N LEU A 713 83.06 10.54 -8.36
CA LEU A 713 82.48 11.88 -8.41
C LEU A 713 82.10 12.23 -9.85
N SER A 714 80.81 12.46 -10.08
CA SER A 714 80.30 12.92 -11.37
C SER A 714 79.90 14.39 -11.30
N LEU A 715 80.60 15.20 -12.09
CA LEU A 715 80.42 16.65 -12.24
C LEU A 715 80.23 17.01 -13.72
N ASN A 716 79.47 16.19 -14.44
CA ASN A 716 79.32 16.31 -15.89
C ASN A 716 78.55 17.57 -16.34
N GLY A 717 77.93 18.29 -15.40
CA GLY A 717 77.28 19.57 -15.65
C GLY A 717 78.24 20.75 -15.83
N LEU A 718 79.48 20.62 -15.33
CA LEU A 718 80.45 21.71 -15.37
C LEU A 718 80.91 21.94 -16.81
N THR A 719 80.73 23.17 -17.28
CA THR A 719 81.23 23.60 -18.60
C THR A 719 82.59 24.28 -18.53
N GLU A 720 82.93 24.81 -17.35
CA GLU A 720 84.20 25.45 -17.03
C GLU A 720 84.68 24.98 -15.65
N LEU A 721 85.98 25.06 -15.40
CA LEU A 721 86.59 24.72 -14.12
C LEU A 721 87.73 25.70 -13.81
N SER A 722 87.73 26.28 -12.62
CA SER A 722 88.79 27.20 -12.20
C SER A 722 90.11 26.43 -11.96
N PRO A 723 91.29 27.06 -12.15
CA PRO A 723 92.56 26.43 -11.81
C PRO A 723 92.69 25.99 -10.34
N SER A 724 92.00 26.67 -9.43
CA SER A 724 92.00 26.35 -8.00
C SER A 724 91.05 25.19 -7.66
N GLY A 725 89.87 25.17 -8.29
CA GLY A 725 88.93 24.06 -8.22
C GLY A 725 89.53 22.78 -8.82
N ALA A 726 90.23 22.89 -9.95
CA ALA A 726 90.96 21.76 -10.57
C ALA A 726 92.04 21.19 -9.64
N ARG A 727 92.84 22.05 -8.98
CA ARG A 727 93.84 21.62 -7.99
C ARG A 727 93.19 20.93 -6.78
N SER A 728 92.03 21.39 -6.37
CA SER A 728 91.29 20.79 -5.25
C SER A 728 90.76 19.40 -5.65
N LEU A 729 90.07 19.30 -6.80
CA LEU A 729 89.57 18.03 -7.33
C LEU A 729 90.69 17.04 -7.67
N ALA A 730 91.90 17.49 -7.99
CA ALA A 730 93.04 16.60 -8.21
C ALA A 730 93.47 15.82 -6.95
N SER A 731 93.03 16.21 -5.75
CA SER A 731 93.26 15.44 -4.52
C SER A 731 92.25 14.30 -4.32
N HIS A 732 91.18 14.25 -5.14
CA HIS A 732 90.21 13.16 -5.16
C HIS A 732 90.86 11.85 -5.58
N ARG A 733 90.39 10.73 -5.01
CA ARG A 733 91.01 9.40 -5.18
C ARG A 733 90.13 8.36 -5.90
N GLY A 734 88.85 8.65 -6.08
CA GLY A 734 87.94 7.82 -6.88
C GLY A 734 87.93 8.25 -8.35
N GLU A 735 87.05 7.67 -9.15
CA GLU A 735 86.87 8.12 -10.53
C GLU A 735 86.29 9.54 -10.56
N LEU A 736 86.75 10.37 -11.50
CA LEU A 736 86.28 11.74 -11.67
C LEU A 736 85.75 11.95 -13.08
N SER A 737 84.46 12.25 -13.18
CA SER A 737 83.80 12.50 -14.44
C SER A 737 83.54 13.99 -14.65
N LEU A 738 84.19 14.56 -15.66
CA LEU A 738 84.12 15.97 -16.09
C LEU A 738 83.72 16.07 -17.57
N ASN A 739 82.81 15.21 -18.01
CA ASN A 739 82.39 15.10 -19.41
C ASN A 739 81.64 16.33 -19.94
N GLY A 740 81.30 17.30 -19.08
CA GLY A 740 80.71 18.58 -19.47
C GLY A 740 81.69 19.56 -20.09
N LEU A 741 82.98 19.46 -19.75
CA LEU A 741 84.01 20.41 -20.17
C LEU A 741 84.22 20.31 -21.68
N LYS A 742 83.96 21.40 -22.41
CA LYS A 742 84.13 21.45 -23.88
C LYS A 742 85.55 21.75 -24.32
N MET A 743 86.26 22.52 -23.51
CA MET A 743 87.66 22.87 -23.66
C MET A 743 88.38 22.66 -22.33
N LEU A 744 89.63 22.20 -22.39
CA LEU A 744 90.49 22.07 -21.23
C LEU A 744 91.66 23.03 -21.40
N ASN A 745 91.71 24.09 -20.59
CA ASN A 745 92.83 25.03 -20.65
C ASN A 745 94.10 24.41 -20.04
N ASP A 746 95.27 24.92 -20.44
CA ASP A 746 96.57 24.36 -20.04
C ASP A 746 96.74 24.31 -18.52
N THR A 747 96.30 25.35 -17.80
CA THR A 747 96.43 25.43 -16.35
C THR A 747 95.58 24.38 -15.61
N VAL A 748 94.35 24.13 -16.10
CA VAL A 748 93.46 23.10 -15.57
C VAL A 748 93.97 21.71 -15.93
N ALA A 749 94.50 21.52 -17.14
CA ALA A 749 95.13 20.28 -17.56
C ALA A 749 96.33 19.92 -16.67
N VAL A 750 97.20 20.91 -16.39
CA VAL A 750 98.34 20.75 -15.46
C VAL A 750 97.86 20.40 -14.06
N ALA A 751 96.82 21.08 -13.55
CA ALA A 751 96.28 20.81 -12.22
C ALA A 751 95.71 19.39 -12.09
N LEU A 752 95.04 18.87 -13.12
CA LEU A 752 94.45 17.53 -13.13
C LEU A 752 95.48 16.41 -13.36
N VAL A 753 96.76 16.71 -13.62
CA VAL A 753 97.80 15.67 -13.76
C VAL A 753 97.95 14.85 -12.49
N ASP A 754 97.82 15.49 -11.34
CA ASP A 754 98.03 14.86 -10.03
C ASP A 754 96.83 14.00 -9.57
N HIS A 755 95.69 14.06 -10.26
CA HIS A 755 94.53 13.25 -9.93
C HIS A 755 94.84 11.76 -10.06
N SER A 756 94.67 11.02 -8.97
CA SER A 756 94.82 9.56 -8.90
C SER A 756 93.47 8.87 -9.14
N GLY A 757 93.36 8.06 -10.19
CA GLY A 757 92.12 7.43 -10.66
C GLY A 757 91.72 7.83 -12.08
N THR A 758 90.71 7.15 -12.63
CA THR A 758 90.23 7.38 -14.01
C THR A 758 89.59 8.75 -14.14
N LEU A 759 90.02 9.49 -15.16
CA LEU A 759 89.51 10.83 -15.47
C LEU A 759 88.71 10.80 -16.77
N TYR A 760 87.40 11.03 -16.69
CA TYR A 760 86.53 11.07 -17.88
C TYR A 760 86.39 12.51 -18.39
N LEU A 761 86.85 12.74 -19.60
CA LEU A 761 86.84 14.04 -20.30
C LEU A 761 86.25 13.91 -21.70
N THR A 762 85.23 13.05 -21.85
CA THR A 762 84.61 12.74 -23.15
C THR A 762 83.88 13.94 -23.78
N GLY A 763 83.69 15.04 -23.05
CA GLY A 763 83.17 16.30 -23.59
C GLY A 763 84.21 17.17 -24.30
N VAL A 764 85.50 16.95 -24.05
CA VAL A 764 86.58 17.78 -24.56
C VAL A 764 86.75 17.50 -26.05
N THR A 765 86.53 18.52 -26.87
CA THR A 765 86.54 18.37 -28.33
C THR A 765 87.86 18.77 -28.98
N SER A 766 88.67 19.57 -28.29
CA SER A 766 90.01 19.97 -28.72
C SER A 766 90.95 20.15 -27.53
N LEU A 767 92.25 19.99 -27.78
CA LEU A 767 93.32 20.19 -26.79
C LEU A 767 94.48 20.96 -27.43
N SER A 768 95.14 21.81 -26.64
CA SER A 768 96.43 22.39 -26.99
C SER A 768 97.54 21.33 -26.87
N ASP A 769 98.70 21.59 -27.47
CA ASP A 769 99.88 20.74 -27.30
C ASP A 769 100.32 20.63 -25.83
N ALA A 770 100.17 21.71 -25.06
CA ALA A 770 100.55 21.76 -23.65
C ALA A 770 99.58 20.99 -22.74
N ALA A 771 98.26 21.11 -22.99
CA ALA A 771 97.25 20.33 -22.30
C ALA A 771 97.37 18.84 -22.65
N ALA A 772 97.61 18.50 -23.92
CA ALA A 772 97.86 17.12 -24.37
C ALA A 772 99.12 16.52 -23.72
N ALA A 773 100.23 17.27 -23.66
CA ALA A 773 101.45 16.84 -22.96
C ALA A 773 101.20 16.58 -21.47
N SER A 774 100.40 17.44 -20.82
CA SER A 774 100.06 17.29 -19.41
C SER A 774 99.22 16.03 -19.17
N LEU A 775 98.16 15.81 -19.96
CA LEU A 775 97.31 14.62 -19.83
C LEU A 775 98.05 13.32 -20.18
N ALA A 776 98.98 13.34 -21.15
CA ALA A 776 99.83 12.19 -21.48
C ALA A 776 100.80 11.82 -20.35
N ALA A 777 101.15 12.77 -19.47
CA ALA A 777 102.00 12.54 -18.31
C ALA A 777 101.27 11.91 -17.11
N ARG A 778 99.95 11.73 -17.19
CA ARG A 778 99.16 11.07 -16.14
C ARG A 778 99.55 9.61 -16.00
N ARG A 779 99.41 9.08 -14.78
CA ARG A 779 99.68 7.68 -14.42
C ARG A 779 98.47 6.76 -14.50
N ASP A 780 97.28 7.33 -14.49
CA ASP A 780 96.01 6.61 -14.51
C ASP A 780 95.24 6.95 -15.78
N GLU A 781 94.20 6.17 -16.06
CA GLU A 781 93.45 6.27 -17.30
C GLU A 781 92.80 7.66 -17.48
N VAL A 782 92.83 8.18 -18.70
CA VAL A 782 92.11 9.38 -19.10
C VAL A 782 91.32 9.10 -20.38
N GLU A 783 90.01 9.32 -20.33
CA GLU A 783 89.12 9.07 -21.46
C GLU A 783 88.81 10.36 -22.22
N LEU A 784 89.22 10.39 -23.48
CA LEU A 784 89.11 11.55 -24.37
C LEU A 784 88.33 11.23 -25.65
N ASP A 785 87.35 10.33 -25.58
CA ASP A 785 86.58 9.84 -26.73
C ASP A 785 85.80 10.92 -27.50
N GLY A 786 85.63 12.11 -26.94
CA GLY A 786 85.00 13.27 -27.59
C GLY A 786 85.89 14.09 -28.51
N LEU A 787 87.21 13.86 -28.52
CA LEU A 787 88.13 14.69 -29.27
C LEU A 787 87.78 14.67 -30.76
N THR A 788 87.64 15.86 -31.35
CA THR A 788 87.36 16.06 -32.77
C THR A 788 88.45 16.78 -33.54
N ASN A 789 89.27 17.55 -32.83
CA ASN A 789 90.33 18.35 -33.42
C ASN A 789 91.59 18.28 -32.56
N LEU A 790 92.71 17.85 -33.15
CA LEU A 790 94.03 17.79 -32.53
C LEU A 790 95.10 18.25 -33.52
N SER A 791 96.16 18.87 -33.00
CA SER A 791 97.37 19.05 -33.79
C SER A 791 98.09 17.69 -33.98
N PRO A 792 98.92 17.52 -35.01
CA PRO A 792 99.75 16.31 -35.17
C PRO A 792 100.65 16.05 -33.95
N ARG A 793 101.11 17.11 -33.29
CA ARG A 793 101.94 17.01 -32.07
C ARG A 793 101.12 16.51 -30.89
N ALA A 794 99.95 17.09 -30.63
CA ALA A 794 99.05 16.65 -29.57
C ALA A 794 98.58 15.21 -29.78
N GLN A 795 98.25 14.81 -31.02
CA GLN A 795 97.89 13.44 -31.35
C GLN A 795 99.03 12.46 -31.05
N THR A 796 100.26 12.78 -31.48
CA THR A 796 101.44 11.93 -31.23
C THR A 796 101.73 11.80 -29.73
N LEU A 797 101.60 12.89 -28.98
CA LEU A 797 101.78 12.89 -27.52
C LEU A 797 100.75 12.02 -26.82
N LEU A 798 99.50 11.96 -27.29
CA LEU A 798 98.45 11.18 -26.65
C LEU A 798 98.47 9.71 -27.08
N SER A 799 98.70 9.39 -28.37
CA SER A 799 98.63 8.01 -28.88
C SER A 799 99.77 7.11 -28.42
N GLN A 800 100.90 7.69 -28.00
CA GLN A 800 102.03 6.95 -27.43
C GLN A 800 101.78 6.42 -26.01
N HIS A 801 100.71 6.87 -25.35
CA HIS A 801 100.46 6.55 -23.95
C HIS A 801 99.24 5.63 -23.80
N PRO A 802 99.43 4.37 -23.33
CA PRO A 802 98.36 3.37 -23.29
C PRO A 802 97.23 3.69 -22.30
N GLN A 803 97.47 4.62 -21.39
CA GLN A 803 96.50 5.09 -20.39
C GLN A 803 95.58 6.19 -20.95
N VAL A 804 95.84 6.67 -22.16
CA VAL A 804 94.98 7.65 -22.82
C VAL A 804 94.06 6.93 -23.78
N ARG A 805 92.74 6.93 -23.52
CA ARG A 805 91.77 6.45 -24.50
C ARG A 805 91.43 7.55 -25.48
N LEU A 806 91.70 7.29 -26.75
CA LEU A 806 91.38 8.19 -27.86
C LEU A 806 90.25 7.63 -28.74
N PRO A 807 89.50 8.50 -29.45
CA PRO A 807 88.60 8.07 -30.51
C PRO A 807 89.40 7.38 -31.64
N THR A 808 88.78 6.43 -32.33
CA THR A 808 89.43 5.58 -33.35
C THR A 808 90.17 6.35 -34.45
N ARG A 809 89.71 7.56 -34.80
CA ARG A 809 90.36 8.42 -35.81
C ARG A 809 91.75 8.96 -35.40
N PHE A 810 92.09 8.92 -34.12
CA PHE A 810 93.34 9.45 -33.58
C PHE A 810 94.27 8.38 -33.02
N ARG A 811 93.84 7.10 -33.04
CA ARG A 811 94.63 5.95 -32.60
C ARG A 811 95.70 5.58 -33.60
#